data_AF-A0A838HDG9-F1
#
_entry.id   AF-A0A838HDG9-F1
#
_cell.length_a   1.000
_cell.length_b   1.000
_cell.length_c   1.000
_cell.angle_alpha   90.00
_cell.angle_beta   90.00
_cell.angle_gamma   90.00
#
_symmetry.space_group_name_H-M   'P 1'
#
loop_
_entity.id
_entity.type
_entity.pdbx_description
1 polymer ?
#
loop_
_entity_poly.entity_id
_entity_poly.type
_entity_poly.pdbx_seq_one_letter_code
_entity_poly.pdbx_strand_id
1 'polypeptide(L)'
;MIEAPQAASKGVLASMSLFTSALVLACALGLACSGGGGPSGPNDRTPPGAPRVELLRADLPNGGRSTVIGLPGAVEGRAIVVLENVSGTARTGSAMTAETRAGVDGAFATQIEAVLGDELSILARDDAGNRGAAVRVKAGPDTGTFRLVDASGSGQTGVSGRPLTEPFSVRVRGGVPPSPLGGVDVIFDVVQGSGVLTTSRAPSDADGIARSTLTLPAVQGAVRVRARIEAAAGQEAFFDAMATGAPELTGVTPGEGDRGSTVTITGRNFSPIPAHNIVEFNEVEAEVLASGLDRLSVAVPAFGSNGPVTVTLTGVRSNGLPFVVKGPPPVLQSVGTATTNQLAPGPGGLTTEVRLGFLTGNEQYVLAVQSLAQGSGSTFRHSLAADEAALVPVGESAAQAQAVPAAGQARLDGLLRLREAEIARDMKGKPRDAGIRLAGGEPQVGDTRVFQVINTLSPSASITDTRNFDEVHAVLRYKGVHTLVYLDARVGAPNISDAEIREVGDRFDTRSYQTDRGAFGNESDIDDDGRVTILLTATVNELNRGAQPQDGIVIGFFFGLDLLPAFSPETSNAGEIFYGFVPDPSGQFGVPIPREFALPTLNEVFAHELQHMISFNEHVLVRDGQSEDLWLNEGLSHIAEDLNGFEEGNDIRTALYLSSPGSAGLALSAGGNGLAERGASFVFLRHLGDQVGEDVFRELVQTNATGTGNVELATGRAFRDLFADWFAALYLDDAGAADARFQIPSLTLRRTYEEVRSLNPSLGLGPFLALQSLRVPGANPSNTTVGTSGAFYEIGTDRGTAERKVRISSPFSSQSQVTVIRAR
;
A
#
# COMPACT_ATOMS: atom_id res chain seq x y z
N MET A 1 16.78 27.83 -28.71
CA MET A 1 17.52 26.56 -28.79
C MET A 1 17.90 26.21 -27.38
N ILE A 2 16.94 25.68 -26.64
CA ILE A 2 16.64 24.24 -26.49
C ILE A 2 17.42 23.74 -25.28
N GLU A 3 16.70 23.76 -24.16
CA GLU A 3 16.88 22.86 -23.03
C GLU A 3 16.73 21.41 -23.48
N ALA A 4 17.59 20.54 -22.97
CA ALA A 4 17.34 19.13 -22.75
C ALA A 4 18.41 18.55 -21.79
N PRO A 5 18.08 17.49 -21.04
CA PRO A 5 18.54 17.29 -19.67
C PRO A 5 19.56 16.14 -19.53
N GLN A 6 20.40 16.21 -18.50
CA GLN A 6 21.15 15.07 -17.95
C GLN A 6 20.66 14.89 -16.50
N ALA A 7 20.12 13.77 -16.02
CA ALA A 7 20.45 12.35 -16.21
C ALA A 7 21.82 11.95 -15.65
N ALA A 8 21.86 11.62 -14.36
CA ALA A 8 22.69 10.60 -13.67
C ALA A 8 22.36 10.73 -12.17
N SER A 9 22.06 9.68 -11.39
CA SER A 9 22.82 8.45 -11.22
C SER A 9 21.85 7.28 -10.96
N LYS A 10 21.75 6.29 -11.84
CA LYS A 10 22.57 5.07 -11.80
C LYS A 10 23.12 4.77 -10.40
N GLY A 11 22.41 3.89 -9.71
CA GLY A 11 22.97 3.08 -8.67
C GLY A 11 24.27 2.44 -9.15
N VAL A 12 25.32 2.68 -8.38
CA VAL A 12 26.41 1.73 -8.28
C VAL A 12 26.11 0.94 -7.02
N LEU A 13 25.43 -0.19 -7.23
CA LEU A 13 25.71 -1.42 -6.52
C LEU A 13 27.22 -1.69 -6.64
N ALA A 14 28.01 -1.12 -5.73
CA ALA A 14 29.36 -1.57 -5.41
C ALA A 14 29.78 -0.99 -4.05
N SER A 15 29.38 -1.64 -2.97
CA SER A 15 30.17 -1.76 -1.73
C SER A 15 29.38 -2.44 -0.60
N MET A 16 28.71 -3.56 -0.88
CA MET A 16 28.42 -4.57 0.15
C MET A 16 28.60 -6.01 -0.37
N SER A 17 29.42 -6.16 -1.42
CA SER A 17 30.05 -7.42 -1.79
C SER A 17 31.56 -7.17 -1.79
N LEU A 18 32.17 -7.11 -0.61
CA LEU A 18 33.61 -7.23 -0.37
C LEU A 18 33.91 -7.21 1.15
N PHE A 19 33.24 -8.04 1.95
CA PHE A 19 33.77 -8.47 3.27
C PHE A 19 33.18 -9.83 3.70
N THR A 20 33.02 -10.74 2.75
CA THR A 20 32.70 -12.16 2.99
C THR A 20 33.61 -13.08 2.18
N SER A 21 34.89 -12.70 2.04
CA SER A 21 35.91 -13.55 1.38
C SER A 21 37.32 -13.20 1.88
N ALA A 22 37.54 -13.20 3.20
CA ALA A 22 38.87 -13.29 3.80
C ALA A 22 38.82 -13.62 5.30
N LEU A 23 38.02 -14.60 5.73
CA LEU A 23 38.23 -15.25 7.04
C LEU A 23 37.60 -16.65 7.15
N VAL A 24 37.53 -17.39 6.04
CA VAL A 24 37.33 -18.84 6.04
C VAL A 24 38.59 -19.47 5.45
N LEU A 25 39.75 -19.19 6.06
CA LEU A 25 40.97 -19.99 5.93
C LEU A 25 42.04 -19.57 6.95
N ALA A 26 41.69 -19.60 8.24
CA ALA A 26 42.67 -19.62 9.34
C ALA A 26 42.11 -20.36 10.57
N CYS A 27 41.36 -21.44 10.34
CA CYS A 27 41.10 -22.48 11.34
C CYS A 27 41.91 -23.72 10.96
N ALA A 28 43.23 -23.55 10.82
CA ALA A 28 44.18 -24.63 10.60
C ALA A 28 45.58 -24.12 10.88
N LEU A 29 45.90 -23.85 12.15
CA LEU A 29 47.26 -23.91 12.73
C LEU A 29 47.12 -23.54 14.20
N GLY A 30 47.17 -24.55 15.07
CA GLY A 30 47.28 -24.32 16.49
C GLY A 30 48.56 -23.54 16.80
N LEU A 31 48.40 -22.40 17.47
CA LEU A 31 49.43 -21.81 18.31
C LEU A 31 48.74 -21.09 19.46
N ALA A 32 49.08 -21.55 20.65
CA ALA A 32 48.60 -21.07 21.93
C ALA A 32 48.95 -19.60 22.16
N CYS A 33 47.99 -18.85 22.70
CA CYS A 33 48.29 -17.83 23.70
C CYS A 33 47.52 -18.19 24.97
N SER A 34 48.31 -18.61 25.95
CA SER A 34 47.96 -18.86 27.34
C SER A 34 47.45 -17.60 28.03
N GLY A 35 46.27 -17.72 28.65
CA GLY A 35 45.81 -16.87 29.75
C GLY A 35 44.89 -17.73 30.59
N GLY A 36 45.48 -18.50 31.51
CA GLY A 36 44.73 -19.43 32.35
C GLY A 36 43.93 -18.69 33.42
N GLY A 37 42.62 -18.94 33.45
CA GLY A 37 41.80 -18.81 34.64
C GLY A 37 41.19 -20.19 34.92
N GLY A 38 41.76 -20.92 35.88
CA GLY A 38 41.10 -22.11 36.44
C GLY A 38 39.80 -21.72 37.16
N PRO A 39 38.96 -22.67 37.59
CA PRO A 39 37.78 -22.35 38.40
C PRO A 39 38.23 -21.57 39.64
N SER A 40 37.81 -20.31 39.74
CA SER A 40 38.17 -19.38 40.79
C SER A 40 37.62 -19.87 42.12
N GLY A 41 38.51 -20.27 43.03
CA GLY A 41 38.16 -20.53 44.41
C GLY A 41 37.80 -19.23 45.13
N PRO A 42 37.14 -19.29 46.31
CA PRO A 42 36.63 -18.12 47.05
C PRO A 42 37.70 -17.14 47.59
N ASN A 43 38.98 -17.30 47.21
CA ASN A 43 40.12 -16.49 47.63
C ASN A 43 40.83 -15.77 46.48
N ASP A 44 40.27 -15.77 45.27
CA ASP A 44 40.82 -14.98 44.15
C ASP A 44 40.74 -13.48 44.46
N ARG A 45 41.85 -12.77 44.27
CA ARG A 45 41.98 -11.32 44.51
C ARG A 45 42.48 -10.58 43.28
N THR A 46 42.64 -11.26 42.14
CA THR A 46 43.19 -10.66 40.92
C THR A 46 42.04 -10.11 40.07
N PRO A 47 41.93 -8.78 39.90
CA PRO A 47 40.85 -8.21 39.09
C PRO A 47 41.03 -8.54 37.59
N PRO A 48 39.92 -8.68 36.84
CA PRO A 48 39.98 -8.84 35.39
C PRO A 48 40.54 -7.58 34.73
N GLY A 49 41.04 -7.73 33.50
CA GLY A 49 41.53 -6.61 32.69
C GLY A 49 40.47 -5.55 32.42
N ALA A 50 40.90 -4.32 32.13
CA ALA A 50 39.99 -3.25 31.69
C ALA A 50 39.32 -3.63 30.35
N PRO A 51 38.03 -3.30 30.14
CA PRO A 51 37.39 -3.49 28.85
C PRO A 51 38.12 -2.74 27.73
N ARG A 52 38.16 -3.32 26.52
CA ARG A 52 38.81 -2.73 25.34
C ARG A 52 37.88 -1.77 24.62
N VAL A 53 38.08 -0.46 24.79
CA VAL A 53 37.20 0.60 24.27
C VAL A 53 36.97 0.50 22.76
N GLU A 54 37.99 0.12 22.00
CA GLU A 54 37.93 -0.05 20.55
C GLU A 54 36.99 -1.18 20.09
N LEU A 55 36.60 -2.07 21.00
CA LEU A 55 35.66 -3.18 20.77
C LEU A 55 34.28 -2.93 21.40
N LEU A 56 34.06 -1.74 21.96
CA LEU A 56 32.81 -1.35 22.62
C LEU A 56 32.05 -0.35 21.76
N ARG A 57 30.74 -0.52 21.70
CA ARG A 57 29.81 0.44 21.09
C ARG A 57 28.58 0.58 21.96
N ALA A 58 28.08 1.81 22.11
CA ALA A 58 26.75 2.05 22.66
C ALA A 58 25.86 2.65 21.57
N ASP A 59 24.74 1.99 21.31
CA ASP A 59 23.83 2.39 20.25
C ASP A 59 23.08 3.68 20.61
N LEU A 60 22.48 4.30 19.59
CA LEU A 60 21.52 5.38 19.77
C LEU A 60 20.41 4.94 20.73
N PRO A 61 20.14 5.70 21.80
CA PRO A 61 19.09 5.33 22.72
C PRO A 61 17.72 5.30 22.05
N ASN A 62 16.96 4.22 22.26
CA ASN A 62 15.58 4.08 21.82
C ASN A 62 14.69 3.83 23.05
N GLY A 63 13.59 4.57 23.17
CA GLY A 63 12.71 4.48 24.34
C GLY A 63 13.39 4.81 25.68
N GLY A 64 14.47 5.60 25.66
CA GLY A 64 15.25 5.93 26.87
C GLY A 64 16.28 4.88 27.29
N ARG A 65 16.57 3.88 26.45
CA ARG A 65 17.60 2.85 26.69
C ARG A 65 18.60 2.78 25.56
N SER A 66 19.89 2.66 25.89
CA SER A 66 20.97 2.36 24.95
C SER A 66 21.40 0.90 25.10
N THR A 67 21.59 0.21 23.98
CA THR A 67 22.23 -1.11 23.96
C THR A 67 23.74 -0.91 23.90
N VAL A 68 24.46 -1.43 24.89
CA VAL A 68 25.92 -1.48 24.90
C VAL A 68 26.37 -2.86 24.44
N ILE A 69 27.20 -2.89 23.41
CA ILE A 69 27.69 -4.09 22.74
C ILE A 69 29.21 -4.14 22.89
N GLY A 70 29.71 -5.27 23.37
CA GLY A 70 31.13 -5.64 23.29
C GLY A 70 31.32 -6.77 22.28
N LEU A 71 32.19 -6.54 21.29
CA LEU A 71 32.60 -7.56 20.33
C LEU A 71 33.46 -8.66 21.01
N PRO A 72 33.68 -9.82 20.37
CA PRO A 72 34.58 -10.85 20.91
C PRO A 72 35.94 -10.27 21.33
N GLY A 73 36.36 -10.56 22.56
CA GLY A 73 37.56 -10.02 23.20
C GLY A 73 37.42 -8.64 23.85
N ALA A 74 36.20 -8.06 23.89
CA ALA A 74 35.96 -6.77 24.55
C ALA A 74 36.23 -6.82 26.06
N VAL A 75 35.90 -7.93 26.72
CA VAL A 75 36.26 -8.23 28.11
C VAL A 75 36.83 -9.65 28.21
N GLU A 76 37.29 -10.02 29.40
CA GLU A 76 37.66 -11.41 29.69
C GLU A 76 36.45 -12.34 29.57
N GLY A 77 36.65 -13.54 29.02
CA GLY A 77 35.58 -14.53 28.83
C GLY A 77 34.89 -14.85 30.15
N ARG A 78 33.54 -14.92 30.12
CA ARG A 78 32.68 -15.18 31.28
C ARG A 78 32.67 -14.12 32.39
N ALA A 79 33.38 -13.00 32.25
CA ALA A 79 33.34 -11.92 33.22
C ALA A 79 31.93 -11.32 33.36
N ILE A 80 31.61 -10.80 34.54
CA ILE A 80 30.40 -10.00 34.79
C ILE A 80 30.71 -8.57 34.36
N VAL A 81 30.03 -8.09 33.33
CA VAL A 81 30.13 -6.71 32.87
C VAL A 81 29.15 -5.86 33.64
N VAL A 82 29.65 -4.78 34.25
CA VAL A 82 28.86 -3.80 34.99
C VAL A 82 28.86 -2.49 34.19
N LEU A 83 27.66 -2.05 33.85
CA LEU A 83 27.40 -0.75 33.25
C LEU A 83 26.85 0.22 34.28
N GLU A 84 27.25 1.47 34.18
CA GLU A 84 26.71 2.58 34.98
C GLU A 84 26.59 3.82 34.11
N ASN A 85 25.41 4.41 34.04
CA ASN A 85 25.24 5.72 33.42
C ASN A 85 25.69 6.80 34.41
N VAL A 86 26.83 7.43 34.15
CA VAL A 86 27.44 8.40 35.06
C VAL A 86 27.02 9.84 34.79
N SER A 87 26.23 10.09 33.75
CA SER A 87 25.70 11.42 33.43
C SER A 87 24.48 11.81 34.28
N GLY A 88 23.83 10.86 34.96
CA GLY A 88 22.79 11.15 35.98
C GLY A 88 21.42 11.56 35.43
N THR A 89 21.18 11.41 34.12
CA THR A 89 19.99 11.81 33.36
C THR A 89 18.88 10.75 33.41
N ALA A 90 18.38 10.43 34.59
CA ALA A 90 17.29 9.45 34.74
C ALA A 90 15.93 10.01 34.27
N ARG A 91 15.23 9.29 33.38
CA ARG A 91 13.78 9.42 33.23
C ARG A 91 13.16 8.30 34.06
N THR A 92 12.52 8.66 35.18
CA THR A 92 11.72 7.78 36.05
C THR A 92 12.45 6.65 36.81
N GLY A 93 12.94 6.93 38.02
CA GLY A 93 12.96 5.99 39.17
C GLY A 93 13.65 4.61 39.07
N SER A 94 14.20 4.21 37.93
CA SER A 94 14.88 2.92 37.70
C SER A 94 16.38 2.98 38.04
N ALA A 95 17.01 1.82 38.17
CA ALA A 95 18.44 1.70 38.49
C ALA A 95 19.32 2.12 37.30
N MET A 96 20.22 3.08 37.51
CA MET A 96 21.23 3.59 36.54
C MET A 96 22.38 2.61 36.27
N THR A 97 22.21 1.35 36.66
CA THR A 97 23.21 0.29 36.54
C THR A 97 22.60 -0.94 35.89
N ALA A 98 23.36 -1.60 35.03
CA ALA A 98 22.98 -2.86 34.42
C ALA A 98 24.16 -3.84 34.53
N GLU A 99 23.87 -5.13 34.74
CA GLU A 99 24.89 -6.17 34.72
C GLU A 99 24.53 -7.24 33.69
N THR A 100 25.54 -7.79 33.02
CA THR A 100 25.40 -8.95 32.13
C THR A 100 26.62 -9.84 32.24
N ARG A 101 26.48 -11.11 31.87
CA ARG A 101 27.62 -12.04 31.82
C ARG A 101 28.10 -12.16 30.38
N ALA A 102 29.40 -11.94 30.17
CA ALA A 102 30.02 -12.09 28.86
C ALA A 102 30.07 -13.56 28.42
N GLY A 103 30.08 -13.79 27.11
CA GLY A 103 30.32 -15.08 26.49
C GLY A 103 31.72 -15.64 26.79
N VAL A 104 31.97 -16.87 26.38
CA VAL A 104 33.29 -17.52 26.52
C VAL A 104 34.39 -16.79 25.74
N ASP A 105 34.02 -16.07 24.70
CA ASP A 105 34.87 -15.24 23.85
C ASP A 105 34.97 -13.79 24.32
N GLY A 106 34.30 -13.42 25.42
CA GLY A 106 34.31 -12.06 25.97
C GLY A 106 33.33 -11.10 25.28
N ALA A 107 32.47 -11.57 24.38
CA ALA A 107 31.41 -10.76 23.78
C ALA A 107 30.23 -10.57 24.75
N PHE A 108 29.53 -9.43 24.67
CA PHE A 108 28.32 -9.19 25.44
C PHE A 108 27.41 -8.16 24.76
N ALA A 109 26.14 -8.20 25.12
CA ALA A 109 25.19 -7.14 24.82
C ALA A 109 24.27 -6.95 26.03
N THR A 110 24.02 -5.70 26.41
CA THR A 110 23.07 -5.40 27.48
C THR A 110 22.51 -3.98 27.32
N GLN A 111 21.32 -3.75 27.86
CA GLN A 111 20.66 -2.45 27.80
C GLN A 111 20.84 -1.69 29.11
N ILE A 112 21.01 -0.37 29.00
CA ILE A 112 21.05 0.54 30.13
C ILE A 112 20.19 1.77 29.82
N GLU A 113 19.53 2.34 30.83
CA GLU A 113 18.83 3.62 30.68
C GLU A 113 19.84 4.74 30.39
N ALA A 114 19.65 5.40 29.25
CA ALA A 114 20.50 6.46 28.77
C ALA A 114 19.75 7.34 27.77
N VAL A 115 20.11 8.61 27.74
CA VAL A 115 19.76 9.54 26.65
C VAL A 115 20.99 9.81 25.78
N LEU A 116 20.74 10.36 24.60
CA LEU A 116 21.78 10.59 23.60
C LEU A 116 22.90 11.48 24.19
N GLY A 117 24.13 10.98 24.13
CA GLY A 117 25.32 11.69 24.61
C GLY A 117 25.70 11.43 26.06
N ASP A 118 24.91 10.66 26.82
CA ASP A 118 25.28 10.23 28.17
C ASP A 118 26.60 9.45 28.17
N GLU A 119 27.43 9.69 29.20
CA GLU A 119 28.62 8.90 29.48
C GLU A 119 28.27 7.62 30.23
N LEU A 120 28.65 6.49 29.65
CA LEU A 120 28.47 5.16 30.21
C LEU A 120 29.81 4.62 30.72
N SER A 121 29.87 4.30 32.01
CA SER A 121 30.89 3.48 32.66
C SER A 121 30.75 2.03 32.24
N ILE A 122 31.85 1.38 31.86
CA ILE A 122 31.90 -0.05 31.60
C ILE A 122 33.08 -0.63 32.35
N LEU A 123 32.85 -1.63 33.22
CA LEU A 123 33.92 -2.41 33.86
C LEU A 123 33.59 -3.89 33.87
N ALA A 124 34.62 -4.73 33.96
CA ALA A 124 34.48 -6.17 34.19
C ALA A 124 34.72 -6.51 35.67
N ARG A 125 34.00 -7.50 36.18
CA ARG A 125 34.16 -8.09 37.51
C ARG A 125 34.21 -9.61 37.38
N ASP A 126 35.06 -10.27 38.17
CA ASP A 126 35.10 -11.73 38.24
C ASP A 126 34.01 -12.31 39.16
N ASP A 127 33.94 -13.64 39.27
CA ASP A 127 32.99 -14.33 40.16
C ASP A 127 33.31 -14.16 41.66
N ALA A 128 34.54 -13.76 42.00
CA ALA A 128 34.97 -13.45 43.37
C ALA A 128 34.65 -12.00 43.79
N GLY A 129 34.20 -11.16 42.84
CA GLY A 129 33.80 -9.77 43.07
C GLY A 129 34.91 -8.73 42.83
N ASN A 130 36.10 -9.12 42.36
CA ASN A 130 37.19 -8.19 42.06
C ASN A 130 36.87 -7.39 40.79
N ARG A 131 36.99 -6.06 40.85
CA ARG A 131 36.60 -5.14 39.77
C ARG A 131 37.84 -4.67 39.00
N GLY A 132 37.80 -4.80 37.68
CA GLY A 132 38.76 -4.19 36.76
C GLY A 132 38.56 -2.67 36.64
N ALA A 133 39.49 -2.01 35.93
CA ALA A 133 39.36 -0.58 35.66
C ALA A 133 38.19 -0.30 34.70
N ALA A 134 37.48 0.80 34.93
CA ALA A 134 36.36 1.22 34.11
C ALA A 134 36.82 2.03 32.88
N VAL A 135 36.05 1.92 31.80
CA VAL A 135 36.20 2.73 30.58
C VAL A 135 34.90 3.50 30.29
N ARG A 136 35.01 4.55 29.45
CA ARG A 136 33.88 5.44 29.10
C ARG A 136 33.54 5.32 27.63
N VAL A 137 32.24 5.22 27.33
CA VAL A 137 31.68 5.40 25.98
C VAL A 137 30.48 6.34 26.04
N LYS A 138 30.10 6.95 24.92
CA LYS A 138 28.89 7.76 24.83
C LYS A 138 27.74 6.97 24.22
N ALA A 139 26.53 7.17 24.74
CA ALA A 139 25.33 6.60 24.16
C ALA A 139 25.02 7.30 22.81
N GLY A 140 25.14 6.58 21.68
CA GLY A 140 24.96 7.13 20.33
C GLY A 140 26.23 7.77 19.72
N PRO A 141 26.16 8.27 18.46
CA PRO A 141 27.29 8.88 17.77
C PRO A 141 27.69 10.24 18.38
N ASP A 142 28.90 10.72 18.09
CA ASP A 142 29.44 11.98 18.63
C ASP A 142 28.52 13.19 18.38
N THR A 143 28.03 13.77 19.48
CA THR A 143 27.03 14.85 19.52
C THR A 143 27.45 16.15 18.80
N GLY A 144 28.76 16.36 18.58
CA GLY A 144 29.28 17.52 17.84
C GLY A 144 28.98 17.54 16.33
N THR A 145 28.44 16.45 15.77
CA THR A 145 28.24 16.27 14.32
C THR A 145 26.78 16.36 13.87
N PHE A 146 25.82 16.51 14.79
CA PHE A 146 24.40 16.56 14.44
C PHE A 146 24.04 17.86 13.69
N ARG A 147 23.22 17.72 12.65
CA ARG A 147 22.68 18.83 11.86
C ARG A 147 21.18 18.67 11.63
N LEU A 148 20.42 19.74 11.85
CA LEU A 148 19.07 19.87 11.35
C LEU A 148 19.13 20.48 9.95
N VAL A 149 18.64 19.75 8.96
CA VAL A 149 18.63 20.15 7.54
C VAL A 149 17.28 19.86 6.91
N ASP A 150 17.08 20.30 5.67
CA ASP A 150 15.93 19.92 4.83
C ASP A 150 14.56 20.21 5.51
N ALA A 151 14.39 21.41 6.08
CA ALA A 151 13.14 21.81 6.73
C ALA A 151 12.01 22.05 5.71
N SER A 152 10.84 21.44 5.91
CA SER A 152 9.66 21.59 5.02
C SER A 152 8.34 21.72 5.79
N GLY A 153 7.29 22.16 5.11
CA GLY A 153 5.98 22.45 5.70
C GLY A 153 5.84 23.86 6.28
N SER A 154 6.79 24.77 6.06
CA SER A 154 6.68 26.18 6.48
C SER A 154 5.82 27.00 5.52
N GLY A 155 5.23 28.10 6.00
CA GLY A 155 4.45 29.07 5.22
C GLY A 155 2.96 28.74 5.05
N GLN A 156 2.44 27.75 5.79
CA GLN A 156 1.07 27.28 5.64
C GLN A 156 0.05 28.28 6.18
N THR A 157 -1.14 28.31 5.57
CA THR A 157 -2.30 29.05 6.07
C THR A 157 -3.45 28.07 6.30
N GLY A 158 -4.19 28.23 7.39
CA GLY A 158 -5.33 27.37 7.71
C GLY A 158 -6.35 28.05 8.62
N VAL A 159 -7.52 27.45 8.77
CA VAL A 159 -8.60 28.03 9.58
C VAL A 159 -8.30 27.86 11.08
N SER A 160 -8.53 28.90 11.86
CA SER A 160 -8.36 28.89 13.32
C SER A 160 -9.02 27.67 13.97
N GLY A 161 -8.29 27.00 14.86
CA GLY A 161 -8.74 25.79 15.54
C GLY A 161 -8.64 24.49 14.74
N ARG A 162 -8.17 24.52 13.48
CA ARG A 162 -7.98 23.33 12.65
C ARG A 162 -6.51 22.88 12.58
N PRO A 163 -6.23 21.58 12.43
CA PRO A 163 -4.90 21.10 12.07
C PRO A 163 -4.48 21.60 10.68
N LEU A 164 -3.19 21.93 10.54
CA LEU A 164 -2.57 22.15 9.24
C LEU A 164 -2.56 20.85 8.43
N THR A 165 -2.61 20.98 7.10
CA THR A 165 -2.64 19.85 6.16
C THR A 165 -1.28 19.18 6.02
N GLU A 166 -0.19 19.95 6.03
CA GLU A 166 1.16 19.41 5.98
C GLU A 166 1.83 19.44 7.36
N PRO A 167 2.55 18.39 7.78
CA PRO A 167 3.35 18.44 9.00
C PRO A 167 4.57 19.35 8.82
N PHE A 168 5.05 19.95 9.91
CA PHE A 168 6.39 20.51 9.95
C PHE A 168 7.40 19.36 10.04
N SER A 169 8.42 19.39 9.20
CA SER A 169 9.44 18.34 9.20
C SER A 169 10.85 18.88 9.10
N VAL A 170 11.77 18.21 9.78
CA VAL A 170 13.23 18.43 9.69
C VAL A 170 13.94 17.10 9.52
N ARG A 171 15.07 17.09 8.83
CA ARG A 171 15.95 15.92 8.76
C ARG A 171 17.16 16.10 9.67
N VAL A 172 17.40 15.09 10.50
CA VAL A 172 18.55 14.93 11.37
C VAL A 172 19.64 14.15 10.64
N ARG A 173 20.83 14.72 10.54
CA ARG A 173 22.03 14.04 10.04
C ARG A 173 23.15 14.09 11.08
N GLY A 174 24.03 13.10 11.08
CA GLY A 174 25.25 13.10 11.90
C GLY A 174 26.31 12.11 11.44
N GLY A 175 27.45 12.09 12.13
CA GLY A 175 28.64 11.35 11.73
C GLY A 175 29.50 12.08 10.70
N VAL A 176 30.65 11.48 10.36
CA VAL A 176 31.57 11.94 9.31
C VAL A 176 31.84 10.77 8.36
N PRO A 177 31.31 10.77 7.12
CA PRO A 177 30.48 11.81 6.50
C PRO A 177 29.06 11.89 7.10
N PRO A 178 28.33 13.03 6.94
CA PRO A 178 26.98 13.19 7.47
C PRO A 178 26.00 12.21 6.82
N SER A 179 25.39 11.37 7.65
CA SER A 179 24.38 10.38 7.26
C SER A 179 23.06 10.66 8.01
N PRO A 180 21.89 10.29 7.46
CA PRO A 180 20.64 10.41 8.19
C PRO A 180 20.65 9.59 9.48
N LEU A 181 20.06 10.13 10.55
CA LEU A 181 20.03 9.47 11.85
C LEU A 181 18.59 9.31 12.35
N GLY A 182 18.14 8.06 12.44
CA GLY A 182 16.88 7.71 13.10
C GLY A 182 16.97 7.58 14.61
N GLY A 183 15.83 7.73 15.27
CA GLY A 183 15.68 7.64 16.72
C GLY A 183 16.10 8.90 17.49
N VAL A 184 16.39 10.01 16.82
CA VAL A 184 16.81 11.25 17.47
C VAL A 184 15.59 12.12 17.79
N ASP A 185 15.37 12.39 19.08
CA ASP A 185 14.31 13.29 19.54
C ASP A 185 14.53 14.73 19.03
N VAL A 186 13.64 15.19 18.15
CA VAL A 186 13.50 16.60 17.77
C VAL A 186 12.36 17.22 18.58
N ILE A 187 12.69 18.29 19.29
CA ILE A 187 11.74 19.06 20.08
C ILE A 187 11.15 20.16 19.20
N PHE A 188 9.81 20.20 19.12
CA PHE A 188 9.05 21.24 18.46
C PHE A 188 8.35 22.11 19.52
N ASP A 189 8.55 23.43 19.46
CA ASP A 189 7.91 24.38 20.37
C ASP A 189 7.30 25.54 19.60
N VAL A 190 6.10 25.94 20.00
CA VAL A 190 5.50 27.20 19.53
C VAL A 190 6.24 28.35 20.22
N VAL A 191 6.97 29.15 19.44
CA VAL A 191 7.78 30.28 19.93
C VAL A 191 7.13 31.65 19.68
N GLN A 192 6.12 31.71 18.82
CA GLN A 192 5.27 32.88 18.61
C GLN A 192 3.83 32.41 18.37
N GLY A 193 2.86 33.13 18.93
CA GLY A 193 1.46 32.77 18.84
C GLY A 193 1.07 31.68 19.84
N SER A 194 0.07 30.89 19.49
CA SER A 194 -0.37 29.70 20.24
C SER A 194 -0.74 28.60 19.27
N GLY A 195 -1.05 27.40 19.77
CA GLY A 195 -1.41 26.24 18.96
C GLY A 195 -1.01 24.94 19.66
N VAL A 196 -1.47 23.80 19.15
CA VAL A 196 -1.20 22.49 19.74
C VAL A 196 -0.49 21.62 18.71
N LEU A 197 0.71 21.16 19.04
CA LEU A 197 1.47 20.23 18.21
C LEU A 197 1.01 18.80 18.50
N THR A 198 0.88 17.96 17.47
CA THR A 198 0.56 16.52 17.64
C THR A 198 1.58 15.83 18.54
N THR A 199 2.85 16.23 18.43
CA THR A 199 3.87 15.94 19.42
C THR A 199 4.83 17.11 19.58
N SER A 200 5.17 17.45 20.82
CA SER A 200 6.24 18.42 21.11
C SER A 200 7.64 17.78 21.05
N ARG A 201 7.72 16.45 20.93
CA ARG A 201 8.98 15.70 20.84
C ARG A 201 8.78 14.52 19.88
N ALA A 202 9.33 14.62 18.68
CA ALA A 202 9.21 13.61 17.64
C ALA A 202 10.56 12.93 17.40
N PRO A 203 10.68 11.60 17.51
CA PRO A 203 11.88 10.90 17.08
C PRO A 203 11.99 10.97 15.55
N SER A 204 13.21 11.10 15.03
CA SER A 204 13.48 10.95 13.60
C SER A 204 13.28 9.50 13.12
N ASP A 205 12.79 9.33 11.89
CA ASP A 205 12.69 8.01 11.22
C ASP A 205 14.04 7.52 10.68
N ALA A 206 14.06 6.36 10.01
CA ALA A 206 15.29 5.79 9.44
C ALA A 206 16.00 6.71 8.43
N ASP A 207 15.25 7.62 7.77
CA ASP A 207 15.77 8.64 6.86
C ASP A 207 16.13 9.95 7.58
N GLY A 208 16.16 9.91 8.91
CA GLY A 208 16.46 11.02 9.79
C GLY A 208 15.34 12.05 9.90
N ILE A 209 14.13 11.81 9.39
CA ILE A 209 13.09 12.84 9.36
C ILE A 209 12.23 12.79 10.62
N ALA A 210 12.13 13.91 11.34
CA ALA A 210 11.21 14.10 12.44
C ALA A 210 10.06 15.03 12.01
N ARG A 211 8.83 14.74 12.44
CA ARG A 211 7.62 15.46 12.01
C ARG A 211 6.71 15.83 13.18
N SER A 212 6.03 16.97 13.08
CA SER A 212 4.94 17.35 13.99
C SER A 212 3.92 18.23 13.27
N THR A 213 2.63 17.98 13.50
CA THR A 213 1.54 18.75 12.88
C THR A 213 0.99 19.76 13.87
N LEU A 214 0.86 21.01 13.44
CA LEU A 214 0.29 22.08 14.25
C LEU A 214 -1.22 22.16 14.07
N THR A 215 -1.97 22.05 15.16
CA THR A 215 -3.33 22.57 15.28
C THR A 215 -3.27 24.06 15.57
N LEU A 216 -3.85 24.84 14.66
CA LEU A 216 -3.83 26.29 14.70
C LEU A 216 -4.61 26.82 15.90
N PRO A 217 -4.23 27.99 16.45
CA PRO A 217 -4.92 28.60 17.56
C PRO A 217 -6.35 29.00 17.20
N ALA A 218 -7.21 29.08 18.22
CA ALA A 218 -8.58 29.55 18.08
C ALA A 218 -8.66 31.04 17.69
N VAL A 219 -7.60 31.81 17.95
CA VAL A 219 -7.49 33.22 17.57
C VAL A 219 -6.64 33.34 16.31
N GLN A 220 -7.10 34.13 15.34
CA GLN A 220 -6.35 34.38 14.10
C GLN A 220 -5.01 35.08 14.39
N GLY A 221 -3.98 34.73 13.61
CA GLY A 221 -2.65 35.32 13.76
C GLY A 221 -1.53 34.40 13.32
N ALA A 222 -0.33 34.97 13.25
CA ALA A 222 0.87 34.23 12.91
C ALA A 222 1.32 33.31 14.06
N VAL A 223 1.70 32.09 13.70
CA VAL A 223 2.30 31.11 14.58
C VAL A 223 3.69 30.79 14.07
N ARG A 224 4.68 30.81 14.95
CA ARG A 224 6.03 30.33 14.63
C ARG A 224 6.36 29.14 15.50
N VAL A 225 6.75 28.04 14.89
CA VAL A 225 7.24 26.83 15.55
C VAL A 225 8.73 26.71 15.33
N ARG A 226 9.45 26.33 16.38
CA ARG A 226 10.88 26.04 16.35
C ARG A 226 11.09 24.54 16.53
N ALA A 227 11.95 23.95 15.70
CA ALA A 227 12.49 22.60 15.89
C ALA A 227 13.95 22.67 16.36
N ARG A 228 14.31 21.90 17.39
CA ARG A 228 15.68 21.78 17.93
C ARG A 228 15.99 20.36 18.38
N ILE A 229 17.28 20.03 18.49
CA ILE A 229 17.76 18.82 19.17
C ILE A 229 18.43 19.26 20.47
N GLU A 230 18.06 18.66 21.60
CA GLU A 230 18.55 19.03 22.93
C GLU A 230 20.09 18.93 23.04
N ALA A 231 20.67 17.87 22.46
CA ALA A 231 22.11 17.62 22.45
C ALA A 231 22.90 18.44 21.40
N ALA A 232 22.23 19.17 20.50
CA ALA A 232 22.86 19.94 19.42
C ALA A 232 22.54 21.45 19.56
N ALA A 233 23.03 22.05 20.64
CA ALA A 233 22.78 23.46 20.95
C ALA A 233 23.18 24.40 19.78
N GLY A 234 22.28 25.32 19.41
CA GLY A 234 22.48 26.31 18.34
C GLY A 234 22.06 25.87 16.93
N GLN A 235 21.58 24.64 16.75
CA GLN A 235 20.95 24.15 15.51
C GLN A 235 19.43 24.23 15.66
N GLU A 236 18.79 25.19 14.99
CA GLU A 236 17.35 25.41 15.05
C GLU A 236 16.77 25.56 13.63
N ALA A 237 15.56 25.03 13.41
CA ALA A 237 14.74 25.32 12.23
C ALA A 237 13.45 26.00 12.65
N PHE A 238 12.95 26.91 11.83
CA PHE A 238 11.72 27.66 12.11
C PHE A 238 10.68 27.41 11.03
N PHE A 239 9.44 27.24 11.47
CA PHE A 239 8.26 27.07 10.63
C PHE A 239 7.27 28.17 10.92
N ASP A 240 6.81 28.84 9.87
CA ASP A 240 5.77 29.86 9.95
C ASP A 240 4.43 29.27 9.52
N ALA A 241 3.38 29.64 10.22
CA ALA A 241 2.00 29.36 9.82
C ALA A 241 1.10 30.54 10.14
N MET A 242 -0.03 30.63 9.44
CA MET A 242 -1.04 31.67 9.63
C MET A 242 -2.38 31.05 9.97
N ALA A 243 -2.90 31.35 11.16
CA ALA A 243 -4.28 31.07 11.52
C ALA A 243 -5.18 32.18 10.98
N THR A 244 -6.18 31.80 10.19
CA THR A 244 -7.10 32.73 9.55
C THR A 244 -8.57 32.34 9.79
N GLY A 245 -9.50 33.17 9.33
CA GLY A 245 -10.93 32.84 9.35
C GLY A 245 -11.30 31.76 8.33
N ALA A 246 -12.58 31.35 8.31
CA ALA A 246 -13.08 30.54 7.20
C ALA A 246 -12.85 31.28 5.85
N PRO A 247 -12.57 30.55 4.76
CA PRO A 247 -12.47 31.16 3.44
C PRO A 247 -13.78 31.85 3.09
N GLU A 248 -13.70 33.05 2.49
CA GLU A 248 -14.87 33.84 2.09
C GLU A 248 -14.67 34.32 0.65
N LEU A 249 -15.64 34.03 -0.23
CA LEU A 249 -15.62 34.46 -1.62
C LEU A 249 -16.39 35.77 -1.76
N THR A 250 -15.75 36.77 -2.36
CA THR A 250 -16.33 38.07 -2.67
C THR A 250 -16.64 38.24 -4.16
N GLY A 251 -16.04 37.43 -5.04
CA GLY A 251 -16.33 37.46 -6.48
C GLY A 251 -15.77 36.26 -7.24
N VAL A 252 -16.38 35.95 -8.37
CA VAL A 252 -15.85 35.06 -9.41
C VAL A 252 -15.94 35.81 -10.73
N THR A 253 -14.81 36.02 -11.40
CA THR A 253 -14.75 36.79 -12.65
C THR A 253 -13.91 36.06 -13.70
N PRO A 254 -14.46 35.83 -14.90
CA PRO A 254 -15.87 36.03 -15.27
C PRO A 254 -16.84 35.20 -14.41
N GLY A 255 -18.11 35.61 -14.26
CA GLY A 255 -19.15 34.83 -13.53
C GLY A 255 -19.73 33.67 -14.35
N GLU A 256 -19.20 33.48 -15.55
CA GLU A 256 -19.56 32.44 -16.49
C GLU A 256 -18.34 32.10 -17.35
N GLY A 257 -18.15 30.85 -17.74
CA GLY A 257 -16.96 30.46 -18.50
C GLY A 257 -17.09 29.10 -19.14
N ASP A 258 -16.38 28.91 -20.26
CA ASP A 258 -16.26 27.61 -20.90
C ASP A 258 -15.42 26.70 -19.99
N ARG A 259 -15.73 25.41 -19.99
CA ARG A 259 -14.93 24.43 -19.23
C ARG A 259 -13.49 24.39 -19.75
N GLY A 260 -12.52 24.33 -18.85
CA GLY A 260 -11.09 24.49 -19.10
C GLY A 260 -10.62 25.94 -19.20
N SER A 261 -11.54 26.92 -19.27
CA SER A 261 -11.15 28.33 -19.21
C SER A 261 -10.70 28.73 -17.81
N THR A 262 -9.83 29.73 -17.72
CA THR A 262 -9.37 30.24 -16.43
C THR A 262 -10.32 31.31 -15.90
N VAL A 263 -10.70 31.19 -14.63
CA VAL A 263 -11.44 32.20 -13.88
C VAL A 263 -10.64 32.69 -12.69
N THR A 264 -10.90 33.92 -12.29
CA THR A 264 -10.34 34.51 -11.07
C THR A 264 -11.40 34.50 -9.98
N ILE A 265 -11.09 33.86 -8.85
CA ILE A 265 -11.89 33.92 -7.62
C ILE A 265 -11.24 34.96 -6.71
N THR A 266 -12.01 35.95 -6.26
CA THR A 266 -11.57 36.94 -5.27
C THR A 266 -12.25 36.68 -3.94
N GLY A 267 -11.54 36.90 -2.85
CA GLY A 267 -12.02 36.53 -1.53
C GLY A 267 -11.07 36.95 -0.41
N ARG A 268 -11.15 36.23 0.71
CA ARG A 268 -10.30 36.39 1.88
C ARG A 268 -9.98 35.02 2.48
N ASN A 269 -8.89 34.97 3.24
CA ASN A 269 -8.50 33.81 4.03
C ASN A 269 -8.16 32.57 3.20
N PHE A 270 -7.62 32.75 2.00
CA PHE A 270 -7.09 31.66 1.18
C PHE A 270 -5.66 31.31 1.59
N SER A 271 -5.20 30.12 1.19
CA SER A 271 -3.80 29.76 1.30
C SER A 271 -3.01 30.36 0.13
N PRO A 272 -1.79 30.89 0.36
CA PRO A 272 -0.90 31.28 -0.74
C PRO A 272 -0.28 30.07 -1.44
N ILE A 273 -0.47 28.86 -0.92
CA ILE A 273 -0.04 27.58 -1.51
C ILE A 273 -1.21 26.98 -2.30
N PRO A 274 -1.09 26.78 -3.63
CA PRO A 274 -2.23 26.37 -4.46
C PRO A 274 -2.88 25.06 -4.00
N ALA A 275 -2.06 24.05 -3.72
CA ALA A 275 -2.49 22.72 -3.30
C ALA A 275 -3.28 22.68 -1.97
N HIS A 276 -3.28 23.78 -1.20
CA HIS A 276 -4.01 23.84 0.08
C HIS A 276 -5.42 24.45 -0.07
N ASN A 277 -5.77 24.96 -1.25
CA ASN A 277 -7.10 25.46 -1.54
C ASN A 277 -7.83 24.41 -2.39
N ILE A 278 -8.87 23.80 -1.85
CA ILE A 278 -9.76 22.94 -2.64
C ILE A 278 -10.85 23.83 -3.21
N VAL A 279 -10.91 23.98 -4.53
CA VAL A 279 -11.92 24.80 -5.20
C VAL A 279 -12.87 23.90 -5.93
N GLU A 280 -14.17 24.11 -5.76
CA GLU A 280 -15.19 23.29 -6.42
C GLU A 280 -16.19 24.17 -7.17
N PHE A 281 -16.67 23.67 -8.31
CA PHE A 281 -17.75 24.24 -9.11
C PHE A 281 -18.93 23.26 -9.06
N ASN A 282 -19.92 23.57 -8.22
CA ASN A 282 -21.04 22.70 -7.93
C ASN A 282 -20.59 21.27 -7.58
N GLU A 283 -19.75 21.15 -6.55
CA GLU A 283 -19.19 19.89 -6.02
C GLU A 283 -18.16 19.19 -6.92
N VAL A 284 -17.77 19.78 -8.05
CA VAL A 284 -16.69 19.27 -8.91
C VAL A 284 -15.39 20.04 -8.62
N GLU A 285 -14.35 19.36 -8.14
CA GLU A 285 -13.04 19.97 -7.88
C GLU A 285 -12.42 20.57 -9.16
N ALA A 286 -11.74 21.70 -8.97
CA ALA A 286 -11.14 22.51 -10.00
C ALA A 286 -9.64 22.70 -9.73
N GLU A 287 -8.84 22.69 -10.81
CA GLU A 287 -7.40 22.91 -10.70
C GLU A 287 -7.09 24.37 -10.32
N VAL A 288 -6.40 24.56 -9.21
CA VAL A 288 -5.90 25.87 -8.77
C VAL A 288 -4.55 26.16 -9.43
N LEU A 289 -4.56 26.98 -10.47
CA LEU A 289 -3.39 27.36 -11.26
C LEU A 289 -2.46 28.30 -10.50
N ALA A 290 -3.01 29.19 -9.67
CA ALA A 290 -2.26 30.11 -8.82
C ALA A 290 -3.09 30.57 -7.62
N SER A 291 -2.42 30.89 -6.50
CA SER A 291 -3.08 31.30 -5.27
C SER A 291 -2.37 32.43 -4.54
N GLY A 292 -3.15 33.29 -3.90
CA GLY A 292 -2.74 34.28 -2.91
C GLY A 292 -3.79 34.36 -1.81
N LEU A 293 -3.58 35.22 -0.80
CA LEU A 293 -4.44 35.30 0.39
C LEU A 293 -5.88 35.77 0.11
N ASP A 294 -6.09 36.47 -0.99
CA ASP A 294 -7.35 37.11 -1.38
C ASP A 294 -7.77 36.82 -2.83
N ARG A 295 -6.99 36.00 -3.56
CA ARG A 295 -7.24 35.70 -4.96
C ARG A 295 -6.73 34.33 -5.37
N LEU A 296 -7.54 33.58 -6.11
CA LEU A 296 -7.18 32.33 -6.78
C LEU A 296 -7.37 32.47 -8.30
N SER A 297 -6.50 31.84 -9.07
CA SER A 297 -6.67 31.60 -10.50
C SER A 297 -6.96 30.12 -10.67
N VAL A 298 -8.13 29.79 -11.24
CA VAL A 298 -8.67 28.42 -11.23
C VAL A 298 -9.16 28.06 -12.62
N ALA A 299 -8.91 26.84 -13.07
CA ALA A 299 -9.49 26.32 -14.31
C ALA A 299 -10.92 25.81 -14.06
N VAL A 300 -11.89 26.24 -14.86
CA VAL A 300 -13.26 25.71 -14.78
C VAL A 300 -13.22 24.20 -15.07
N PRO A 301 -13.77 23.32 -14.21
CA PRO A 301 -13.68 21.88 -14.39
C PRO A 301 -14.27 21.40 -15.72
N ALA A 302 -13.68 20.35 -16.29
CA ALA A 302 -14.16 19.69 -17.52
C ALA A 302 -15.59 19.13 -17.42
N PHE A 303 -16.11 18.96 -16.20
CA PHE A 303 -17.45 18.43 -15.89
C PHE A 303 -18.28 19.34 -14.97
N GLY A 304 -17.83 20.58 -14.73
CA GLY A 304 -18.58 21.52 -13.90
C GLY A 304 -20.01 21.70 -14.41
N SER A 305 -20.96 21.77 -13.49
CA SER A 305 -22.36 22.11 -13.77
C SER A 305 -22.67 23.50 -13.24
N ASN A 306 -23.80 24.09 -13.66
CA ASN A 306 -24.22 25.39 -13.15
C ASN A 306 -24.49 25.28 -11.65
N GLY A 307 -23.88 26.17 -10.87
CA GLY A 307 -24.04 26.10 -9.42
C GLY A 307 -23.00 26.94 -8.69
N PRO A 308 -22.91 26.78 -7.36
CA PRO A 308 -22.01 27.56 -6.54
C PRO A 308 -20.54 27.16 -6.76
N VAL A 309 -19.68 28.16 -6.84
CA VAL A 309 -18.24 28.01 -6.65
C VAL A 309 -17.93 28.18 -5.18
N THR A 310 -17.13 27.28 -4.62
CA THR A 310 -16.73 27.29 -3.20
C THR A 310 -15.25 26.99 -3.07
N VAL A 311 -14.65 27.45 -1.97
CA VAL A 311 -13.28 27.15 -1.58
C VAL A 311 -13.30 26.49 -0.21
N THR A 312 -12.62 25.36 -0.05
CA THR A 312 -12.41 24.67 1.22
C THR A 312 -10.95 24.81 1.64
N LEU A 313 -10.73 25.22 2.89
CA LEU A 313 -9.41 25.35 3.50
C LEU A 313 -9.41 24.60 4.85
N THR A 314 -8.47 23.67 5.05
CA THR A 314 -8.37 22.86 6.29
C THR A 314 -9.72 22.24 6.72
N GLY A 315 -10.48 21.73 5.75
CA GLY A 315 -11.80 21.12 5.96
C GLY A 315 -12.95 22.09 6.26
N VAL A 316 -12.74 23.40 6.13
CA VAL A 316 -13.80 24.41 6.31
C VAL A 316 -14.14 25.05 4.96
N ARG A 317 -15.40 24.89 4.56
CA ARG A 317 -15.96 25.39 3.29
C ARG A 317 -16.38 26.85 3.40
N SER A 318 -16.22 27.61 2.31
CA SER A 318 -16.67 29.00 2.17
C SER A 318 -18.17 29.15 1.90
N ASN A 319 -18.64 30.39 1.79
CA ASN A 319 -19.88 30.69 1.05
C ASN A 319 -19.74 30.29 -0.42
N GLY A 320 -20.88 30.00 -1.07
CA GLY A 320 -20.95 29.73 -2.50
C GLY A 320 -21.29 30.98 -3.31
N LEU A 321 -20.61 31.18 -4.45
CA LEU A 321 -21.00 32.21 -5.43
C LEU A 321 -21.51 31.55 -6.71
N PRO A 322 -22.61 32.04 -7.31
CA PRO A 322 -23.16 31.42 -8.51
C PRO A 322 -22.18 31.55 -9.67
N PHE A 323 -22.05 30.47 -10.45
CA PHE A 323 -21.28 30.45 -11.68
C PHE A 323 -22.03 29.68 -12.76
N VAL A 324 -22.01 30.22 -13.98
CA VAL A 324 -22.60 29.57 -15.15
C VAL A 324 -21.51 28.89 -15.96
N VAL A 325 -21.54 27.56 -15.99
CA VAL A 325 -20.64 26.79 -16.85
C VAL A 325 -21.22 26.79 -18.26
N LYS A 326 -20.49 27.40 -19.19
CA LYS A 326 -20.88 27.48 -20.60
C LYS A 326 -20.53 26.22 -21.39
N GLY A 327 -21.33 26.00 -22.43
CA GLY A 327 -21.36 24.77 -23.22
C GLY A 327 -22.24 23.70 -22.57
N PRO A 328 -22.81 22.77 -23.35
CA PRO A 328 -23.50 21.62 -22.77
C PRO A 328 -22.51 20.85 -21.85
N PRO A 329 -22.96 20.24 -20.73
CA PRO A 329 -22.18 19.15 -20.11
C PRO A 329 -21.79 18.17 -21.22
N PRO A 330 -20.71 17.40 -21.09
CA PRO A 330 -20.37 16.49 -22.14
C PRO A 330 -21.54 15.53 -22.44
N VAL A 331 -22.32 15.84 -23.49
CA VAL A 331 -23.48 15.06 -23.90
C VAL A 331 -22.93 14.08 -24.91
N LEU A 332 -22.98 12.82 -24.52
CA LEU A 332 -22.59 11.69 -25.34
C LEU A 332 -23.40 11.73 -26.64
N GLN A 333 -22.78 12.21 -27.72
CA GLN A 333 -23.43 12.23 -29.03
C GLN A 333 -23.29 10.87 -29.74
N SER A 334 -22.22 10.12 -29.42
CA SER A 334 -21.98 8.74 -29.86
C SER A 334 -20.74 8.17 -29.15
N VAL A 335 -20.80 6.90 -28.75
CA VAL A 335 -19.60 6.06 -28.55
C VAL A 335 -19.49 5.15 -29.76
N GLY A 336 -18.31 5.14 -30.38
CA GLY A 336 -18.03 4.29 -31.53
C GLY A 336 -16.66 3.64 -31.38
N THR A 337 -16.56 2.37 -31.79
CA THR A 337 -15.29 1.79 -32.17
C THR A 337 -14.98 2.29 -33.58
N ALA A 338 -13.87 3.01 -33.75
CA ALA A 338 -13.51 3.49 -35.09
C ALA A 338 -13.27 2.27 -35.99
N THR A 339 -13.93 2.23 -37.16
CA THR A 339 -13.58 1.33 -38.26
C THR A 339 -12.11 1.53 -38.59
N THR A 340 -11.29 0.58 -38.17
CA THR A 340 -9.85 0.57 -38.38
C THR A 340 -9.57 0.40 -39.87
N ASN A 341 -9.25 1.49 -40.56
CA ASN A 341 -8.40 1.36 -41.74
C ASN A 341 -7.00 1.08 -41.22
N GLN A 342 -6.67 -0.21 -41.01
CA GLN A 342 -5.28 -0.63 -40.77
C GLN A 342 -4.45 -0.14 -41.95
N LEU A 343 -3.63 0.90 -41.72
CA LEU A 343 -2.57 1.24 -42.65
C LEU A 343 -1.47 0.21 -42.43
N ALA A 344 -0.98 -0.37 -43.53
CA ALA A 344 -0.17 -1.58 -43.60
C ALA A 344 0.99 -1.68 -42.57
N PRO A 345 1.46 -2.90 -42.22
CA PRO A 345 2.58 -3.10 -41.31
C PRO A 345 3.81 -2.29 -41.75
N GLY A 346 4.27 -1.39 -40.90
CA GLY A 346 5.53 -0.67 -41.08
C GLY A 346 6.57 -1.09 -40.04
N PRO A 347 7.85 -0.73 -40.22
CA PRO A 347 8.89 -0.99 -39.22
C PRO A 347 8.56 -0.21 -37.95
N GLY A 348 7.96 -0.87 -36.95
CA GLY A 348 7.61 -0.26 -35.66
C GLY A 348 6.25 -0.64 -35.08
N GLY A 349 5.25 -1.11 -35.84
CA GLY A 349 3.94 -1.49 -35.28
C GLY A 349 2.73 -1.26 -36.18
N LEU A 350 1.53 -1.33 -35.60
CA LEU A 350 0.24 -1.01 -36.23
C LEU A 350 -0.03 0.50 -36.10
N THR A 351 -0.50 1.13 -37.17
CA THR A 351 -1.05 2.49 -37.12
C THR A 351 -2.56 2.47 -37.34
N THR A 352 -3.29 3.00 -36.37
CA THR A 352 -4.74 3.20 -36.43
C THR A 352 -5.04 4.66 -36.73
N GLU A 353 -5.86 4.94 -37.76
CA GLU A 353 -6.37 6.29 -38.05
C GLU A 353 -7.81 6.42 -37.50
N VAL A 354 -8.03 7.44 -36.67
CA VAL A 354 -9.35 7.86 -36.21
C VAL A 354 -9.67 9.21 -36.84
N ARG A 355 -10.86 9.36 -37.41
CA ARG A 355 -11.34 10.63 -37.99
C ARG A 355 -12.32 11.28 -37.04
N LEU A 356 -12.02 12.51 -36.65
CA LEU A 356 -12.79 13.28 -35.68
C LEU A 356 -13.38 14.51 -36.37
N GLY A 357 -14.71 14.63 -36.33
CA GLY A 357 -15.42 15.76 -36.90
C GLY A 357 -15.51 16.92 -35.92
N PHE A 358 -14.77 18.00 -36.15
CA PHE A 358 -14.96 19.25 -35.41
C PHE A 358 -15.89 20.15 -36.22
N LEU A 359 -17.21 19.94 -36.11
CA LEU A 359 -18.20 20.62 -36.95
C LEU A 359 -18.44 22.07 -36.52
N THR A 360 -18.24 22.39 -35.25
CA THR A 360 -18.41 23.71 -34.64
C THR A 360 -17.09 24.29 -34.14
N GLY A 361 -16.04 23.47 -34.03
CA GLY A 361 -14.74 23.84 -33.52
C GLY A 361 -14.63 23.77 -31.99
N ASN A 362 -15.74 23.47 -31.31
CA ASN A 362 -15.84 23.34 -29.86
C ASN A 362 -15.99 21.88 -29.41
N GLU A 363 -16.05 20.94 -30.35
CA GLU A 363 -16.12 19.52 -30.03
C GLU A 363 -14.88 19.09 -29.23
N GLN A 364 -15.12 18.21 -28.26
CA GLN A 364 -14.05 17.55 -27.52
C GLN A 364 -14.28 16.05 -27.61
N TYR A 365 -13.20 15.33 -27.91
CA TYR A 365 -13.21 13.88 -27.95
C TYR A 365 -12.30 13.34 -26.86
N VAL A 366 -12.63 12.17 -26.32
CA VAL A 366 -11.71 11.37 -25.53
C VAL A 366 -11.44 10.07 -26.28
N LEU A 367 -10.16 9.77 -26.42
CA LEU A 367 -9.68 8.50 -26.96
C LEU A 367 -9.15 7.66 -25.81
N ALA A 368 -9.73 6.49 -25.58
CA ALA A 368 -9.11 5.47 -24.75
C ALA A 368 -8.32 4.54 -25.67
N VAL A 369 -6.98 4.57 -25.57
CA VAL A 369 -6.09 3.66 -26.29
C VAL A 369 -5.76 2.50 -25.38
N GLN A 370 -6.21 1.31 -25.77
CA GLN A 370 -6.23 0.12 -24.95
C GLN A 370 -5.29 -0.95 -25.51
N SER A 371 -4.68 -1.72 -24.62
CA SER A 371 -3.94 -2.95 -24.94
C SER A 371 -4.79 -4.15 -24.54
N LEU A 372 -5.00 -5.09 -25.45
CA LEU A 372 -5.72 -6.35 -25.18
C LEU A 372 -4.76 -7.53 -24.95
N ALA A 373 -3.45 -7.29 -24.96
CA ALA A 373 -2.46 -8.33 -24.73
C ALA A 373 -2.67 -8.96 -23.35
N GLN A 374 -2.88 -10.27 -23.32
CA GLN A 374 -3.00 -11.06 -22.10
C GLN A 374 -1.68 -11.77 -21.80
N GLY A 375 -1.38 -11.93 -20.52
CA GLY A 375 -0.36 -12.85 -20.03
C GLY A 375 1.12 -12.50 -20.26
N SER A 376 1.44 -11.39 -20.93
CA SER A 376 2.80 -10.84 -20.89
C SER A 376 2.82 -9.63 -19.97
N GLY A 377 3.65 -9.65 -18.92
CA GLY A 377 3.99 -8.46 -18.14
C GLY A 377 4.79 -7.42 -18.95
N SER A 378 4.59 -7.37 -20.27
CA SER A 378 5.21 -6.42 -21.17
C SER A 378 4.57 -5.05 -21.01
N THR A 379 5.36 -4.03 -21.34
CA THR A 379 4.89 -2.65 -21.47
C THR A 379 4.89 -2.26 -22.94
N PHE A 380 3.86 -1.54 -23.35
CA PHE A 380 3.64 -1.12 -24.72
C PHE A 380 3.62 0.40 -24.77
N ARG A 381 4.62 0.99 -25.43
CA ARG A 381 4.62 2.43 -25.68
C ARG A 381 3.76 2.74 -26.89
N HIS A 382 2.85 3.70 -26.75
CA HIS A 382 2.00 4.19 -27.84
C HIS A 382 2.26 5.67 -28.10
N SER A 383 2.00 6.13 -29.31
CA SER A 383 2.15 7.55 -29.68
C SER A 383 0.98 8.03 -30.53
N LEU A 384 0.55 9.27 -30.30
CA LEU A 384 -0.52 9.93 -31.05
C LEU A 384 0.03 11.13 -31.81
N ALA A 385 -0.43 11.28 -33.04
CA ALA A 385 -0.14 12.43 -33.89
C ALA A 385 -1.39 12.85 -34.66
N ALA A 386 -1.65 14.15 -34.75
CA ALA A 386 -2.75 14.66 -35.54
C ALA A 386 -2.31 15.01 -36.97
N ASP A 387 -3.21 14.81 -37.93
CA ASP A 387 -3.04 15.06 -39.35
C ASP A 387 -1.72 14.45 -39.89
N GLU A 388 -0.86 15.27 -40.50
CA GLU A 388 0.42 14.84 -41.10
C GLU A 388 1.62 14.93 -40.14
N ALA A 389 1.40 15.18 -38.85
CA ALA A 389 2.49 15.24 -37.87
C ALA A 389 3.23 13.91 -37.71
N ALA A 390 4.54 13.93 -37.47
CA ALA A 390 5.33 12.71 -37.36
C ALA A 390 4.95 11.92 -36.09
N LEU A 391 4.78 10.60 -36.23
CA LEU A 391 4.61 9.69 -35.08
C LEU A 391 5.97 9.42 -34.43
N VAL A 392 5.98 9.35 -33.10
CA VAL A 392 7.16 8.92 -32.34
C VAL A 392 7.29 7.40 -32.45
N PRO A 393 8.52 6.86 -32.56
CA PRO A 393 8.74 5.41 -32.53
C PRO A 393 8.09 4.76 -31.31
N VAL A 394 7.41 3.65 -31.57
CA VAL A 394 6.78 2.81 -30.55
C VAL A 394 7.59 1.54 -30.36
N GLY A 395 7.35 0.86 -29.24
CA GLY A 395 8.09 -0.34 -28.92
C GLY A 395 7.41 -1.12 -27.81
N GLU A 396 7.65 -2.43 -27.84
CA GLU A 396 7.45 -3.29 -26.69
C GLU A 396 8.75 -3.33 -25.91
N SER A 397 8.65 -3.15 -24.61
CA SER A 397 9.69 -3.59 -23.69
C SER A 397 9.11 -4.71 -22.85
N ALA A 398 9.83 -5.82 -22.72
CA ALA A 398 9.68 -6.63 -21.51
C ALA A 398 9.77 -5.61 -20.38
N ALA A 399 8.72 -5.51 -19.55
CA ALA A 399 8.85 -4.62 -18.43
C ALA A 399 10.13 -5.09 -17.70
N GLN A 400 11.10 -4.18 -17.52
CA GLN A 400 11.57 -4.10 -16.16
C GLN A 400 10.28 -3.81 -15.43
N ALA A 401 9.64 -4.85 -14.88
CA ALA A 401 8.69 -4.61 -13.84
C ALA A 401 9.51 -3.73 -12.91
N GLN A 402 9.23 -2.43 -12.89
CA GLN A 402 9.10 -1.81 -11.60
C GLN A 402 7.99 -2.66 -10.99
N ALA A 403 8.40 -3.79 -10.42
CA ALA A 403 7.68 -4.40 -9.34
C ALA A 403 7.66 -3.26 -8.35
N VAL A 404 6.59 -2.45 -8.43
CA VAL A 404 5.99 -1.95 -7.20
C VAL A 404 5.99 -3.20 -6.33
N PRO A 405 6.77 -3.24 -5.23
CA PRO A 405 6.85 -4.44 -4.42
C PRO A 405 5.42 -4.89 -4.19
N ALA A 406 5.04 -6.02 -4.79
CA ALA A 406 3.67 -6.49 -4.67
C ALA A 406 3.42 -6.61 -3.17
N ALA A 407 2.27 -6.14 -2.71
CA ALA A 407 1.98 -6.13 -1.30
C ALA A 407 2.20 -7.55 -0.71
N GLY A 408 2.55 -7.67 0.57
CA GLY A 408 2.76 -8.96 1.25
C GLY A 408 1.67 -9.97 0.89
N GLN A 409 0.40 -9.52 0.96
CA GLN A 409 -0.79 -10.25 0.53
C GLN A 409 -0.73 -10.69 -0.94
N ALA A 410 -0.57 -9.76 -1.89
CA ALA A 410 -0.54 -10.06 -3.31
C ALA A 410 0.55 -11.09 -3.73
N ARG A 411 1.68 -11.12 -3.01
CA ARG A 411 2.72 -12.14 -3.22
C ARG A 411 2.27 -13.52 -2.75
N LEU A 412 1.59 -13.59 -1.60
CA LEU A 412 1.03 -14.83 -1.09
C LEU A 412 -0.06 -15.35 -2.03
N ASP A 413 -1.01 -14.51 -2.43
CA ASP A 413 -2.13 -14.93 -3.29
C ASP A 413 -1.62 -15.47 -4.62
N GLY A 414 -0.65 -14.76 -5.25
CA GLY A 414 -0.02 -15.23 -6.47
C GLY A 414 0.68 -16.58 -6.31
N LEU A 415 1.29 -16.85 -5.15
CA LEU A 415 1.88 -18.16 -4.82
C LEU A 415 0.79 -19.22 -4.65
N LEU A 416 -0.25 -18.94 -3.87
CA LEU A 416 -1.33 -19.89 -3.56
C LEU A 416 -2.09 -20.28 -4.82
N ARG A 417 -2.51 -19.29 -5.65
CA ARG A 417 -3.22 -19.56 -6.91
C ARG A 417 -2.36 -20.35 -7.90
N LEU A 418 -1.05 -20.09 -7.96
CA LEU A 418 -0.14 -20.89 -8.79
C LEU A 418 -0.06 -22.35 -8.30
N ARG A 419 -0.02 -22.57 -6.98
CA ARG A 419 -0.03 -23.91 -6.39
C ARG A 419 -1.37 -24.62 -6.59
N GLU A 420 -2.49 -23.92 -6.44
CA GLU A 420 -3.82 -24.47 -6.71
C GLU A 420 -3.99 -24.88 -8.17
N ALA A 421 -3.44 -24.11 -9.12
CA ALA A 421 -3.44 -24.49 -10.53
C ALA A 421 -2.56 -25.73 -10.82
N GLU A 422 -1.45 -25.91 -10.09
CA GLU A 422 -0.66 -27.15 -10.13
C GLU A 422 -1.45 -28.33 -9.56
N ILE A 423 -2.06 -28.15 -8.38
CA ILE A 423 -2.89 -29.14 -7.70
C ILE A 423 -4.07 -29.57 -8.59
N ALA A 424 -4.80 -28.62 -9.19
CA ALA A 424 -5.95 -28.90 -10.05
C ALA A 424 -5.55 -29.74 -11.27
N ARG A 425 -4.38 -29.47 -11.88
CA ARG A 425 -3.84 -30.31 -12.96
C ARG A 425 -3.51 -31.72 -12.50
N ASP A 426 -2.86 -31.85 -11.35
CA ASP A 426 -2.46 -33.15 -10.82
C ASP A 426 -3.64 -33.97 -10.32
N MET A 427 -4.71 -33.30 -9.86
CA MET A 427 -5.92 -33.93 -9.36
C MET A 427 -6.91 -34.32 -10.47
N LYS A 428 -6.68 -33.92 -11.71
CA LYS A 428 -7.62 -34.17 -12.81
C LYS A 428 -7.93 -35.66 -12.99
N GLY A 429 -9.22 -36.01 -12.97
CA GLY A 429 -9.72 -37.38 -13.09
C GLY A 429 -9.43 -38.29 -11.89
N LYS A 430 -8.88 -37.77 -10.79
CA LYS A 430 -8.67 -38.52 -9.54
C LYS A 430 -9.90 -38.42 -8.62
N PRO A 431 -10.19 -39.44 -7.81
CA PRO A 431 -11.24 -39.38 -6.80
C PRO A 431 -11.07 -38.18 -5.87
N ARG A 432 -12.19 -37.58 -5.45
CA ARG A 432 -12.23 -36.48 -4.49
C ARG A 432 -12.45 -37.01 -3.08
N ASP A 433 -11.85 -36.32 -2.11
CA ASP A 433 -12.04 -36.59 -0.69
C ASP A 433 -13.45 -36.12 -0.26
N ALA A 434 -14.15 -36.94 0.53
CA ALA A 434 -15.47 -36.60 1.09
C ALA A 434 -15.79 -37.49 2.30
N GLY A 435 -16.48 -36.95 3.30
CA GLY A 435 -16.96 -37.68 4.47
C GLY A 435 -15.86 -38.14 5.42
N ILE A 436 -14.74 -37.41 5.48
CA ILE A 436 -13.59 -37.67 6.35
C ILE A 436 -13.89 -37.13 7.74
N ARG A 437 -14.58 -37.92 8.55
CA ARG A 437 -14.87 -37.51 9.93
C ARG A 437 -13.58 -37.42 10.75
N LEU A 438 -13.28 -36.21 11.21
CA LEU A 438 -12.22 -35.99 12.19
C LEU A 438 -12.56 -36.71 13.50
N ALA A 439 -11.56 -37.35 14.09
CA ALA A 439 -11.73 -38.08 15.34
C ALA A 439 -11.94 -37.09 16.50
N GLY A 440 -12.98 -37.26 17.32
CA GLY A 440 -13.16 -36.44 18.53
C GLY A 440 -14.60 -36.12 18.94
N GLY A 441 -15.60 -36.41 18.11
CA GLY A 441 -16.96 -35.92 18.36
C GLY A 441 -17.10 -34.44 18.02
N GLU A 442 -18.28 -33.86 18.23
CA GLU A 442 -18.54 -32.46 17.84
C GLU A 442 -17.71 -31.48 18.71
N PRO A 443 -16.89 -30.59 18.10
CA PRO A 443 -16.04 -29.66 18.84
C PRO A 443 -16.81 -28.76 19.81
N GLN A 444 -16.22 -28.50 20.97
CA GLN A 444 -16.73 -27.62 22.02
C GLN A 444 -15.74 -26.48 22.31
N VAL A 445 -16.26 -25.30 22.68
CA VAL A 445 -15.42 -24.17 23.07
C VAL A 445 -14.48 -24.59 24.21
N GLY A 446 -13.18 -24.34 24.04
CA GLY A 446 -12.12 -24.81 24.92
C GLY A 446 -11.34 -26.02 24.41
N ASP A 447 -11.88 -26.76 23.44
CA ASP A 447 -11.18 -27.89 22.81
C ASP A 447 -9.95 -27.42 22.03
N THR A 448 -8.90 -28.24 22.02
CA THR A 448 -7.65 -27.95 21.32
C THR A 448 -7.53 -28.78 20.05
N ARG A 449 -7.08 -28.15 18.96
CA ARG A 449 -6.73 -28.83 17.69
C ARG A 449 -5.36 -28.35 17.22
N VAL A 450 -4.64 -29.22 16.52
CA VAL A 450 -3.37 -28.89 15.88
C VAL A 450 -3.63 -28.66 14.39
N PHE A 451 -3.09 -27.58 13.85
CA PHE A 451 -3.23 -27.19 12.46
C PHE A 451 -1.88 -27.07 11.75
N GLN A 452 -1.84 -27.32 10.45
CA GLN A 452 -0.69 -27.07 9.59
C GLN A 452 -0.89 -25.76 8.83
N VAL A 453 0.02 -24.79 8.98
CA VAL A 453 -0.16 -23.46 8.39
C VAL A 453 1.06 -23.09 7.56
N ILE A 454 0.89 -22.76 6.27
CA ILE A 454 2.03 -22.37 5.42
C ILE A 454 2.74 -21.14 6.00
N ASN A 455 4.07 -21.20 6.12
CA ASN A 455 4.88 -20.22 6.85
C ASN A 455 5.87 -19.45 5.96
N THR A 456 5.69 -19.51 4.64
CA THR A 456 6.63 -18.95 3.67
C THR A 456 5.94 -18.32 2.47
N LEU A 457 6.53 -17.21 1.98
CA LEU A 457 6.16 -16.53 0.73
C LEU A 457 7.02 -17.00 -0.46
N SER A 458 7.83 -18.05 -0.29
CA SER A 458 8.77 -18.47 -1.33
C SER A 458 8.06 -19.21 -2.47
N PRO A 459 8.12 -18.73 -3.72
CA PRO A 459 7.48 -19.41 -4.86
C PRO A 459 8.12 -20.76 -5.18
N SER A 460 9.28 -21.08 -4.62
CA SER A 460 9.93 -22.40 -4.72
C SER A 460 9.58 -23.35 -3.57
N ALA A 461 8.77 -22.92 -2.59
CA ALA A 461 8.38 -23.77 -1.46
C ALA A 461 7.54 -24.97 -1.95
N SER A 462 7.93 -26.16 -1.53
CA SER A 462 7.18 -27.39 -1.82
C SER A 462 6.02 -27.54 -0.83
N ILE A 463 4.84 -27.86 -1.34
CA ILE A 463 3.60 -28.04 -0.56
C ILE A 463 3.59 -29.35 0.25
N THR A 464 4.51 -30.28 -0.04
CA THR A 464 4.66 -31.54 0.70
C THR A 464 5.83 -31.53 1.68
N ASP A 465 6.57 -30.42 1.76
CA ASP A 465 7.69 -30.28 2.69
C ASP A 465 7.19 -29.58 3.95
N THR A 466 7.06 -30.35 5.04
CA THR A 466 6.54 -29.89 6.33
C THR A 466 7.34 -28.75 6.94
N ARG A 467 8.57 -28.48 6.48
CA ARG A 467 9.35 -27.30 6.92
C ARG A 467 8.78 -25.97 6.42
N ASN A 468 7.94 -26.00 5.38
CA ASN A 468 7.22 -24.84 4.86
C ASN A 468 5.88 -24.62 5.58
N PHE A 469 5.61 -25.37 6.65
CA PHE A 469 4.40 -25.28 7.45
C PHE A 469 4.77 -25.19 8.93
N ASP A 470 4.02 -24.40 9.68
CA ASP A 470 4.05 -24.39 11.13
C ASP A 470 2.97 -25.32 11.69
N GLU A 471 3.35 -26.09 12.71
CA GLU A 471 2.39 -26.82 13.55
C GLU A 471 1.81 -25.87 14.60
N VAL A 472 0.56 -25.44 14.40
CA VAL A 472 -0.13 -24.47 15.25
C VAL A 472 -1.08 -25.21 16.19
N HIS A 473 -0.75 -25.20 17.48
CA HIS A 473 -1.67 -25.61 18.53
C HIS A 473 -2.66 -24.47 18.79
N ALA A 474 -3.94 -24.71 18.52
CA ALA A 474 -4.98 -23.71 18.68
C ALA A 474 -6.13 -24.23 19.54
N VAL A 475 -6.88 -23.30 20.10
CA VAL A 475 -8.00 -23.58 21.00
C VAL A 475 -9.27 -22.98 20.43
N LEU A 476 -10.36 -23.74 20.40
CA LEU A 476 -11.66 -23.29 19.93
C LEU A 476 -12.19 -22.20 20.87
N ARG A 477 -12.44 -21.00 20.34
CA ARG A 477 -12.92 -19.83 21.09
C ARG A 477 -14.35 -19.45 20.77
N TYR A 478 -14.82 -19.79 19.56
CA TYR A 478 -16.17 -19.53 19.11
C TYR A 478 -16.73 -20.70 18.31
N LYS A 479 -18.01 -21.00 18.51
CA LYS A 479 -18.75 -22.01 17.76
C LYS A 479 -20.12 -21.44 17.40
N GLY A 480 -20.33 -21.23 16.11
CA GLY A 480 -21.59 -20.85 15.49
C GLY A 480 -22.32 -22.04 14.87
N VAL A 481 -23.34 -21.72 14.08
CA VAL A 481 -24.12 -22.71 13.32
C VAL A 481 -23.30 -23.24 12.13
N HIS A 482 -22.59 -22.35 11.45
CA HIS A 482 -21.83 -22.56 10.24
C HIS A 482 -20.33 -22.37 10.43
N THR A 483 -19.86 -21.98 11.62
CA THR A 483 -18.47 -21.54 11.81
C THR A 483 -17.83 -21.98 13.12
N LEU A 484 -16.54 -22.33 13.05
CA LEU A 484 -15.67 -22.53 14.20
C LEU A 484 -14.54 -21.51 14.14
N VAL A 485 -14.24 -20.79 15.23
CA VAL A 485 -13.05 -19.90 15.29
C VAL A 485 -12.07 -20.42 16.33
N TYR A 486 -10.92 -20.88 15.84
CA TYR A 486 -9.78 -21.30 16.65
C TYR A 486 -8.79 -20.13 16.80
N LEU A 487 -8.24 -19.98 17.99
CA LEU A 487 -7.16 -19.04 18.29
C LEU A 487 -5.89 -19.82 18.61
N ASP A 488 -4.81 -19.48 17.92
CA ASP A 488 -3.45 -19.94 18.22
C ASP A 488 -3.11 -19.74 19.70
N ALA A 489 -2.65 -20.79 20.37
CA ALA A 489 -2.33 -20.79 21.80
C ALA A 489 -1.17 -19.85 22.17
N ARG A 490 -0.37 -19.40 21.19
CA ARG A 490 0.66 -18.36 21.38
C ARG A 490 0.04 -16.98 21.63
N VAL A 491 -1.19 -16.75 21.20
CA VAL A 491 -1.86 -15.45 21.22
C VAL A 491 -2.68 -15.29 22.50
N GLY A 492 -2.37 -14.25 23.28
CA GLY A 492 -3.01 -13.98 24.56
C GLY A 492 -4.14 -12.95 24.49
N ALA A 493 -4.93 -12.87 25.58
CA ALA A 493 -6.02 -11.91 25.74
C ALA A 493 -5.66 -10.41 25.52
N PRO A 494 -4.43 -9.92 25.80
CA PRO A 494 -4.05 -8.55 25.47
C PRO A 494 -4.11 -8.22 23.97
N ASN A 495 -4.02 -9.24 23.12
CA ASN A 495 -4.06 -9.09 21.67
C ASN A 495 -5.51 -9.12 21.17
N ILE A 496 -6.28 -10.15 21.54
CA ILE A 496 -7.68 -10.29 21.19
C ILE A 496 -8.45 -11.01 22.31
N SER A 497 -9.65 -10.52 22.62
CA SER A 497 -10.50 -11.10 23.66
C SER A 497 -11.55 -12.07 23.11
N ASP A 498 -12.05 -12.98 23.94
CA ASP A 498 -13.15 -13.89 23.58
C ASP A 498 -14.44 -13.16 23.18
N ALA A 499 -14.62 -11.92 23.61
CA ALA A 499 -15.75 -11.08 23.20
C ALA A 499 -15.60 -10.63 21.75
N GLU A 500 -14.40 -10.18 21.38
CA GLU A 500 -14.08 -9.74 20.02
C GLU A 500 -14.06 -10.92 19.04
N ILE A 501 -13.55 -12.08 19.45
CA ILE A 501 -13.61 -13.31 18.63
C ILE A 501 -15.06 -13.71 18.36
N ARG A 502 -15.94 -13.59 19.37
CA ARG A 502 -17.37 -13.84 19.19
C ARG A 502 -18.01 -12.82 18.26
N GLU A 503 -17.63 -11.55 18.34
CA GLU A 503 -18.18 -10.51 17.46
C GLU A 503 -17.87 -10.78 15.98
N VAL A 504 -16.61 -11.07 15.65
CA VAL A 504 -16.23 -11.42 14.27
C VAL A 504 -16.81 -12.77 13.82
N GLY A 505 -16.88 -13.74 14.75
CA GLY A 505 -17.51 -15.04 14.50
C GLY A 505 -19.00 -14.93 14.20
N ASP A 506 -19.76 -14.20 15.03
CA ASP A 506 -21.19 -13.95 14.84
C ASP A 506 -21.46 -13.20 13.53
N ARG A 507 -20.62 -12.22 13.17
CA ARG A 507 -20.76 -11.47 11.92
C ARG A 507 -20.64 -12.39 10.71
N PHE A 508 -19.66 -13.28 10.70
CA PHE A 508 -19.49 -14.23 9.60
C PHE A 508 -20.61 -15.27 9.57
N ASP A 509 -20.90 -15.92 10.71
CA ASP A 509 -21.87 -17.01 10.84
C ASP A 509 -23.30 -16.60 10.44
N THR A 510 -23.68 -15.35 10.76
CA THR A 510 -25.05 -14.85 10.54
C THR A 510 -25.24 -14.02 9.28
N ARG A 511 -24.16 -13.52 8.67
CA ARG A 511 -24.23 -12.66 7.48
C ARG A 511 -23.30 -13.13 6.37
N SER A 512 -21.98 -13.02 6.54
CA SER A 512 -21.03 -13.26 5.43
C SER A 512 -21.19 -14.64 4.80
N TYR A 513 -21.37 -15.67 5.62
CA TYR A 513 -21.60 -17.03 5.15
C TYR A 513 -22.81 -17.14 4.20
N GLN A 514 -23.92 -16.47 4.52
CA GLN A 514 -25.13 -16.51 3.70
C GLN A 514 -25.03 -15.61 2.47
N THR A 515 -24.42 -14.42 2.61
CA THR A 515 -24.19 -13.49 1.49
C THR A 515 -23.37 -14.18 0.41
N ASP A 516 -22.25 -14.79 0.77
CA ASP A 516 -21.30 -15.35 -0.19
C ASP A 516 -21.86 -16.63 -0.83
N ARG A 517 -22.56 -17.48 -0.05
CA ARG A 517 -23.26 -18.63 -0.65
C ARG A 517 -24.40 -18.21 -1.59
N GLY A 518 -25.07 -17.10 -1.25
CA GLY A 518 -26.07 -16.46 -2.09
C GLY A 518 -25.48 -15.90 -3.39
N ALA A 519 -24.27 -15.37 -3.36
CA ALA A 519 -23.63 -14.77 -4.53
C ALA A 519 -22.90 -15.79 -5.41
N PHE A 520 -22.17 -16.75 -4.83
CA PHE A 520 -21.15 -17.52 -5.56
C PHE A 520 -21.44 -19.01 -5.69
N GLY A 521 -22.07 -19.65 -4.69
CA GLY A 521 -22.27 -21.09 -4.69
C GLY A 521 -22.10 -21.71 -3.32
N ASN A 522 -21.59 -22.93 -3.24
CA ASN A 522 -21.34 -23.58 -1.95
C ASN A 522 -19.87 -23.96 -1.81
N GLU A 523 -19.37 -23.93 -0.59
CA GLU A 523 -18.18 -24.64 -0.15
C GLU A 523 -18.43 -26.17 -0.14
N SER A 524 -17.37 -26.94 0.00
CA SER A 524 -17.46 -28.38 0.26
C SER A 524 -17.82 -28.66 1.72
N ASP A 525 -17.99 -29.94 2.08
CA ASP A 525 -18.05 -30.39 3.47
C ASP A 525 -17.30 -31.72 3.54
N ILE A 526 -15.97 -31.63 3.39
CA ILE A 526 -15.15 -32.84 3.26
C ILE A 526 -15.00 -33.57 4.60
N ASP A 527 -15.16 -32.88 5.73
CA ASP A 527 -15.03 -33.45 7.07
C ASP A 527 -16.37 -33.81 7.76
N ASP A 528 -17.50 -33.56 7.08
CA ASP A 528 -18.87 -33.93 7.51
C ASP A 528 -19.24 -33.31 8.86
N ASP A 529 -18.76 -32.09 9.13
CA ASP A 529 -19.04 -31.32 10.34
C ASP A 529 -20.02 -30.14 10.11
N GLY A 530 -20.26 -29.81 8.82
CA GLY A 530 -21.19 -28.79 8.36
C GLY A 530 -20.76 -27.35 8.67
N ARG A 531 -19.47 -27.09 8.92
CA ARG A 531 -18.94 -25.79 9.34
C ARG A 531 -17.65 -25.43 8.62
N VAL A 532 -17.43 -24.14 8.49
CA VAL A 532 -16.15 -23.56 8.07
C VAL A 532 -15.31 -23.24 9.31
N THR A 533 -14.07 -23.71 9.32
CA THR A 533 -13.08 -23.41 10.34
C THR A 533 -12.31 -22.14 9.98
N ILE A 534 -12.18 -21.22 10.94
CA ILE A 534 -11.35 -20.04 10.86
C ILE A 534 -10.23 -20.17 11.88
N LEU A 535 -8.98 -20.13 11.44
CA LEU A 535 -7.82 -20.12 12.34
C LEU A 535 -7.19 -18.73 12.40
N LEU A 536 -7.34 -18.07 13.55
CA LEU A 536 -6.62 -16.84 13.89
C LEU A 536 -5.24 -17.20 14.45
N THR A 537 -4.17 -16.89 13.72
CA THR A 537 -2.83 -17.39 14.05
C THR A 537 -1.71 -16.36 13.91
N ALA A 538 -0.75 -16.44 14.84
CA ALA A 538 0.47 -15.65 14.77
C ALA A 538 1.34 -16.01 13.56
N THR A 539 1.20 -17.21 12.98
CA THR A 539 1.95 -17.60 11.77
C THR A 539 1.64 -16.67 10.59
N VAL A 540 0.39 -16.21 10.44
CA VAL A 540 0.04 -15.22 9.41
C VAL A 540 0.76 -13.89 9.67
N ASN A 541 0.84 -13.44 10.93
CA ASN A 541 1.62 -12.24 11.28
C ASN A 541 3.12 -12.43 10.97
N GLU A 542 3.66 -13.62 11.22
CA GLU A 542 5.08 -13.95 11.01
C GLU A 542 5.50 -13.95 9.53
N LEU A 543 4.57 -14.19 8.60
CA LEU A 543 4.80 -13.99 7.15
C LEU A 543 5.21 -12.55 6.81
N ASN A 544 4.88 -11.59 7.67
CA ASN A 544 5.19 -10.17 7.51
C ASN A 544 6.52 -9.76 8.16
N ARG A 545 7.31 -10.69 8.68
CA ARG A 545 8.61 -10.36 9.29
C ARG A 545 9.54 -9.69 8.29
N GLY A 546 9.98 -8.48 8.63
CA GLY A 546 10.86 -7.67 7.78
C GLY A 546 10.15 -6.92 6.64
N ALA A 547 8.81 -7.02 6.54
CA ALA A 547 8.03 -6.19 5.63
C ALA A 547 8.20 -4.71 5.99
N GLN A 548 8.34 -3.85 4.98
CA GLN A 548 8.32 -2.41 5.17
C GLN A 548 6.86 -1.91 5.14
N PRO A 549 6.54 -0.76 5.76
CA PRO A 549 5.17 -0.23 5.77
C PRO A 549 4.54 -0.07 4.39
N GLN A 550 5.33 0.27 3.37
CA GLN A 550 4.89 0.41 1.98
C GLN A 550 4.63 -0.93 1.26
N ASP A 551 5.11 -2.05 1.81
CA ASP A 551 4.96 -3.37 1.19
C ASP A 551 3.62 -4.01 1.53
N GLY A 552 2.73 -3.35 2.29
CA GLY A 552 1.52 -3.97 2.83
C GLY A 552 1.81 -5.19 3.71
N ILE A 553 0.76 -5.84 4.20
CA ILE A 553 0.88 -7.03 5.04
C ILE A 553 -0.04 -8.14 4.52
N VAL A 554 0.35 -9.38 4.78
CA VAL A 554 -0.52 -10.55 4.71
C VAL A 554 -1.49 -10.48 5.88
N ILE A 555 -2.78 -10.52 5.58
CA ILE A 555 -3.89 -10.43 6.54
C ILE A 555 -4.69 -11.74 6.61
N GLY A 556 -4.67 -12.56 5.57
CA GLY A 556 -5.36 -13.85 5.59
C GLY A 556 -5.12 -14.63 4.31
N PHE A 557 -5.60 -15.86 4.28
CA PHE A 557 -5.66 -16.65 3.06
C PHE A 557 -6.52 -17.91 3.25
N PHE A 558 -7.13 -18.36 2.16
CA PHE A 558 -7.57 -19.73 1.92
C PHE A 558 -6.55 -20.47 1.06
N PHE A 559 -6.34 -21.76 1.32
CA PHE A 559 -5.53 -22.63 0.48
C PHE A 559 -6.22 -23.97 0.21
N GLY A 560 -6.55 -24.25 -1.05
CA GLY A 560 -7.28 -25.47 -1.46
C GLY A 560 -6.60 -26.81 -1.12
N LEU A 561 -5.33 -26.78 -0.70
CA LEU A 561 -4.62 -27.96 -0.19
C LEU A 561 -5.33 -28.63 0.99
N ASP A 562 -5.96 -27.83 1.85
CA ASP A 562 -6.63 -28.32 3.07
C ASP A 562 -7.87 -29.18 2.79
N LEU A 563 -8.40 -29.07 1.57
CA LEU A 563 -9.53 -29.87 1.08
C LEU A 563 -9.08 -31.20 0.44
N LEU A 564 -7.78 -31.50 0.46
CA LEU A 564 -7.19 -32.64 -0.27
C LEU A 564 -6.26 -33.49 0.61
N PRO A 565 -6.73 -34.04 1.74
CA PRO A 565 -5.91 -34.83 2.66
C PRO A 565 -5.33 -36.11 2.04
N ALA A 566 -5.97 -36.74 1.04
CA ALA A 566 -5.36 -37.87 0.36
C ALA A 566 -4.18 -37.46 -0.54
N PHE A 567 -4.18 -36.22 -1.04
CA PHE A 567 -3.11 -35.67 -1.86
C PHE A 567 -1.93 -35.21 -1.00
N SER A 568 -2.20 -34.57 0.15
CA SER A 568 -1.19 -33.98 1.03
C SER A 568 -1.39 -34.34 2.51
N PRO A 569 -1.21 -35.61 2.91
CA PRO A 569 -1.63 -36.08 4.23
C PRO A 569 -0.87 -35.44 5.41
N GLU A 570 0.33 -34.91 5.18
CA GLU A 570 1.15 -34.30 6.24
C GLU A 570 0.94 -32.79 6.39
N THR A 571 0.39 -32.12 5.37
CA THR A 571 0.28 -30.65 5.33
C THR A 571 -1.14 -30.13 5.12
N SER A 572 -2.10 -31.01 4.79
CA SER A 572 -3.53 -30.69 4.74
C SER A 572 -4.17 -30.77 6.13
N ASN A 573 -5.04 -29.83 6.45
CA ASN A 573 -5.86 -29.87 7.66
C ASN A 573 -7.13 -30.71 7.54
N ALA A 574 -7.44 -31.22 6.34
CA ALA A 574 -8.55 -32.14 6.08
C ALA A 574 -9.91 -31.54 6.47
N GLY A 575 -10.18 -30.31 6.04
CA GLY A 575 -11.44 -29.63 6.30
C GLY A 575 -11.52 -28.26 5.65
N GLU A 576 -12.71 -27.68 5.63
CA GLU A 576 -12.99 -26.33 5.17
C GLU A 576 -12.37 -25.31 6.13
N ILE A 577 -11.13 -24.86 5.84
CA ILE A 577 -10.40 -23.91 6.68
C ILE A 577 -9.83 -22.73 5.88
N PHE A 578 -9.85 -21.55 6.50
CA PHE A 578 -9.01 -20.43 6.10
C PHE A 578 -8.37 -19.74 7.31
N TYR A 579 -7.34 -18.94 7.06
CA TYR A 579 -6.43 -18.39 8.05
C TYR A 579 -6.54 -16.88 8.12
N GLY A 580 -6.56 -16.33 9.33
CA GLY A 580 -6.56 -14.89 9.58
C GLY A 580 -5.40 -14.49 10.48
N PHE A 581 -4.90 -13.27 10.26
CA PHE A 581 -3.99 -12.59 11.16
C PHE A 581 -4.60 -12.32 12.53
N VAL A 582 -3.77 -11.95 13.50
CA VAL A 582 -4.20 -11.52 14.83
C VAL A 582 -3.79 -10.08 15.10
N PRO A 583 -4.55 -9.31 15.90
CA PRO A 583 -4.05 -8.05 16.43
C PRO A 583 -2.74 -8.29 17.20
N ASP A 584 -1.76 -7.43 16.99
CA ASP A 584 -0.45 -7.51 17.66
C ASP A 584 0.14 -6.12 17.87
N PRO A 585 -0.43 -5.30 18.78
CA PRO A 585 0.02 -3.92 18.97
C PRO A 585 1.47 -3.80 19.43
N SER A 586 2.00 -4.85 20.06
CA SER A 586 3.39 -4.92 20.52
C SER A 586 4.39 -5.33 19.43
N GLY A 587 3.93 -5.83 18.28
CA GLY A 587 4.80 -6.46 17.27
C GLY A 587 5.54 -7.68 17.81
N GLN A 588 4.87 -8.49 18.65
CA GLN A 588 5.44 -9.72 19.19
C GLN A 588 5.75 -10.74 18.09
N PHE A 589 4.92 -10.80 17.05
CA PHE A 589 4.99 -11.79 15.99
C PHE A 589 5.52 -11.22 14.67
N GLY A 590 5.67 -9.90 14.55
CA GLY A 590 6.22 -9.27 13.36
C GLY A 590 6.08 -7.76 13.38
N VAL A 591 5.56 -7.19 12.30
CA VAL A 591 5.18 -5.78 12.27
C VAL A 591 4.04 -5.53 13.27
N PRO A 592 4.06 -4.41 14.03
CA PRO A 592 2.95 -4.08 14.93
C PRO A 592 1.64 -3.90 14.16
N ILE A 593 0.58 -4.56 14.64
CA ILE A 593 -0.76 -4.51 14.06
C ILE A 593 -1.74 -3.97 15.12
N PRO A 594 -2.19 -2.70 15.00
CA PRO A 594 -3.12 -2.12 15.95
C PRO A 594 -4.48 -2.83 15.93
N ARG A 595 -5.18 -2.82 17.08
CA ARG A 595 -6.48 -3.51 17.23
C ARG A 595 -7.57 -2.83 16.42
N GLU A 596 -7.53 -1.50 16.37
CA GLU A 596 -8.43 -0.64 15.61
C GLU A 596 -8.36 -0.91 14.11
N PHE A 597 -7.21 -1.37 13.61
CA PHE A 597 -7.05 -1.82 12.24
C PHE A 597 -7.48 -3.28 12.09
N ALA A 598 -7.06 -4.16 12.99
CA ALA A 598 -7.24 -5.60 12.85
C ALA A 598 -8.71 -6.05 12.88
N LEU A 599 -9.51 -5.55 13.83
CA LEU A 599 -10.86 -6.10 14.06
C LEU A 599 -11.85 -5.83 12.91
N PRO A 600 -11.95 -4.61 12.33
CA PRO A 600 -12.78 -4.40 11.15
C PRO A 600 -12.29 -5.22 9.95
N THR A 601 -10.98 -5.26 9.73
CA THR A 601 -10.33 -5.96 8.61
C THR A 601 -10.57 -7.47 8.66
N LEU A 602 -10.66 -8.10 9.84
CA LEU A 602 -10.98 -9.53 9.94
C LEU A 602 -12.32 -9.88 9.30
N ASN A 603 -13.33 -9.01 9.42
CA ASN A 603 -14.63 -9.27 8.80
C ASN A 603 -14.56 -9.21 7.26
N GLU A 604 -13.76 -8.29 6.72
CA GLU A 604 -13.44 -8.20 5.28
C GLU A 604 -12.76 -9.50 4.81
N VAL A 605 -11.69 -9.90 5.51
CA VAL A 605 -10.91 -11.11 5.20
C VAL A 605 -11.79 -12.35 5.20
N PHE A 606 -12.69 -12.53 6.16
CA PHE A 606 -13.48 -13.77 6.22
C PHE A 606 -14.43 -13.93 5.03
N ALA A 607 -15.04 -12.84 4.55
CA ALA A 607 -15.84 -12.88 3.33
C ALA A 607 -14.97 -13.15 2.09
N HIS A 608 -13.81 -12.50 2.03
CA HIS A 608 -12.82 -12.71 0.96
C HIS A 608 -12.38 -14.18 0.84
N GLU A 609 -11.99 -14.79 1.95
CA GLU A 609 -11.46 -16.16 1.95
C GLU A 609 -12.54 -17.23 1.72
N LEU A 610 -13.78 -16.96 2.16
CA LEU A 610 -14.90 -17.85 1.86
C LEU A 610 -15.18 -17.89 0.35
N GLN A 611 -15.10 -16.75 -0.34
CA GLN A 611 -15.22 -16.72 -1.80
C GLN A 611 -14.20 -17.64 -2.47
N HIS A 612 -12.94 -17.59 -2.05
CA HIS A 612 -11.89 -18.43 -2.62
C HIS A 612 -12.15 -19.92 -2.39
N MET A 613 -12.65 -20.28 -1.20
CA MET A 613 -13.04 -21.65 -0.87
C MET A 613 -14.18 -22.15 -1.76
N ILE A 614 -15.23 -21.35 -1.94
CA ILE A 614 -16.35 -21.67 -2.85
C ILE A 614 -15.83 -21.81 -4.29
N SER A 615 -14.98 -20.89 -4.73
CA SER A 615 -14.36 -20.90 -6.07
C SER A 615 -13.58 -22.19 -6.32
N PHE A 616 -12.71 -22.58 -5.38
CA PHE A 616 -11.95 -23.82 -5.49
C PHE A 616 -12.84 -25.06 -5.49
N ASN A 617 -13.87 -25.09 -4.63
CA ASN A 617 -14.83 -26.19 -4.63
C ASN A 617 -15.55 -26.32 -5.98
N GLU A 618 -16.14 -25.24 -6.48
CA GLU A 618 -16.96 -25.26 -7.69
C GLU A 618 -16.14 -25.57 -8.95
N HIS A 619 -14.95 -24.95 -9.09
CA HIS A 619 -14.07 -25.17 -10.24
C HIS A 619 -13.32 -26.51 -10.18
N VAL A 620 -12.70 -26.84 -9.04
CA VAL A 620 -11.74 -27.96 -8.95
C VAL A 620 -12.42 -29.23 -8.43
N LEU A 621 -13.17 -29.14 -7.33
CA LEU A 621 -13.72 -30.33 -6.68
C LEU A 621 -14.98 -30.86 -7.39
N VAL A 622 -15.96 -29.99 -7.63
CA VAL A 622 -17.25 -30.34 -8.23
C VAL A 622 -17.13 -30.62 -9.73
N ARG A 623 -16.34 -29.81 -10.46
CA ARG A 623 -16.30 -29.85 -11.94
C ARG A 623 -15.06 -30.49 -12.55
N ASP A 624 -14.08 -30.87 -11.72
CA ASP A 624 -12.80 -31.46 -12.19
C ASP A 624 -12.05 -30.54 -13.19
N GLY A 625 -12.17 -29.23 -12.98
CA GLY A 625 -11.65 -28.17 -13.82
C GLY A 625 -10.25 -27.68 -13.46
N GLN A 626 -9.93 -26.45 -13.87
CA GLN A 626 -8.76 -25.70 -13.41
C GLN A 626 -9.21 -24.70 -12.35
N SER A 627 -8.35 -24.34 -11.41
CA SER A 627 -8.61 -23.18 -10.55
C SER A 627 -8.74 -21.92 -11.41
N GLU A 628 -9.60 -20.99 -10.99
CA GLU A 628 -9.82 -19.72 -11.67
C GLU A 628 -8.52 -18.89 -11.80
N ASP A 629 -8.43 -18.10 -12.87
CA ASP A 629 -7.34 -17.16 -13.11
C ASP A 629 -7.26 -16.13 -11.97
N LEU A 630 -6.04 -15.81 -11.52
CA LEU A 630 -5.77 -14.95 -10.37
C LEU A 630 -6.62 -13.67 -10.38
N TRP A 631 -6.58 -12.88 -11.45
CA TRP A 631 -7.29 -11.59 -11.48
C TRP A 631 -8.80 -11.72 -11.28
N LEU A 632 -9.42 -12.76 -11.85
CA LEU A 632 -10.86 -12.96 -11.79
C LEU A 632 -11.25 -13.52 -10.42
N ASN A 633 -10.46 -14.45 -9.88
CA ASN A 633 -10.68 -15.02 -8.56
C ASN A 633 -10.59 -13.93 -7.47
N GLU A 634 -9.51 -13.13 -7.48
CA GLU A 634 -9.34 -12.01 -6.55
C GLU A 634 -10.39 -10.91 -6.74
N GLY A 635 -10.77 -10.61 -7.99
CA GLY A 635 -11.84 -9.67 -8.28
C GLY A 635 -13.17 -10.11 -7.68
N LEU A 636 -13.52 -11.40 -7.78
CA LEU A 636 -14.73 -11.96 -7.19
C LEU A 636 -14.68 -11.94 -5.66
N SER A 637 -13.51 -12.13 -5.04
CA SER A 637 -13.35 -11.94 -3.59
C SER A 637 -13.58 -10.48 -3.16
N HIS A 638 -13.14 -9.50 -3.97
CA HIS A 638 -13.48 -8.09 -3.71
C HIS A 638 -14.98 -7.81 -3.91
N ILE A 639 -15.67 -8.52 -4.81
CA ILE A 639 -17.14 -8.49 -4.87
C ILE A 639 -17.75 -9.08 -3.58
N ALA A 640 -17.17 -10.13 -2.99
CA ALA A 640 -17.64 -10.69 -1.72
C ALA A 640 -17.52 -9.67 -0.57
N GLU A 641 -16.40 -8.95 -0.48
CA GLU A 641 -16.21 -7.86 0.48
C GLU A 641 -17.32 -6.80 0.35
N ASP A 642 -17.57 -6.37 -0.88
CA ASP A 642 -18.51 -5.31 -1.20
C ASP A 642 -19.97 -5.71 -0.98
N LEU A 643 -20.39 -6.92 -1.38
CA LEU A 643 -21.73 -7.45 -1.06
C LEU A 643 -21.99 -7.56 0.45
N ASN A 644 -20.93 -7.69 1.25
CA ASN A 644 -21.00 -7.68 2.70
C ASN A 644 -20.90 -6.27 3.33
N GLY A 645 -20.70 -5.23 2.51
CA GLY A 645 -20.60 -3.82 2.91
C GLY A 645 -19.23 -3.42 3.44
N PHE A 646 -18.16 -4.06 2.96
CA PHE A 646 -16.77 -3.74 3.31
C PHE A 646 -16.12 -2.96 2.16
N GLU A 647 -16.41 -1.66 2.08
CA GLU A 647 -16.11 -0.82 0.91
C GLU A 647 -14.73 -0.14 0.97
N GLU A 648 -14.21 0.20 2.16
CA GLU A 648 -13.04 1.06 2.36
C GLU A 648 -11.78 0.56 1.62
N GLY A 649 -11.48 -0.74 1.70
CA GLY A 649 -10.36 -1.34 0.99
C GLY A 649 -10.52 -1.25 -0.54
N ASN A 650 -11.73 -1.46 -1.05
CA ASN A 650 -12.05 -1.42 -2.47
C ASN A 650 -12.05 0.00 -3.02
N ASP A 651 -12.46 0.99 -2.25
CA ASP A 651 -12.38 2.41 -2.61
C ASP A 651 -10.92 2.83 -2.82
N ILE A 652 -10.03 2.45 -1.91
CA ILE A 652 -8.59 2.74 -2.02
C ILE A 652 -7.99 2.09 -3.27
N ARG A 653 -8.27 0.79 -3.49
CA ARG A 653 -7.81 0.05 -4.68
C ARG A 653 -8.33 0.67 -5.98
N THR A 654 -9.60 1.05 -6.00
CA THR A 654 -10.26 1.75 -7.10
C THR A 654 -9.59 3.09 -7.41
N ALA A 655 -9.32 3.90 -6.37
CA ALA A 655 -8.65 5.19 -6.55
C ALA A 655 -7.21 5.04 -7.05
N LEU A 656 -6.47 4.05 -6.55
CA LEU A 656 -5.14 3.72 -7.07
C LEU A 656 -5.18 3.36 -8.56
N TYR A 657 -6.13 2.52 -8.98
CA TYR A 657 -6.34 2.19 -10.39
C TYR A 657 -6.66 3.41 -11.25
N LEU A 658 -7.66 4.20 -10.85
CA LEU A 658 -8.15 5.36 -11.59
C LEU A 658 -7.11 6.48 -11.69
N SER A 659 -6.09 6.50 -10.83
CA SER A 659 -5.00 7.47 -10.92
C SER A 659 -4.09 7.26 -12.13
N SER A 660 -3.98 6.02 -12.63
CA SER A 660 -3.18 5.67 -13.80
C SER A 660 -3.64 4.33 -14.40
N PRO A 661 -4.78 4.29 -15.11
CA PRO A 661 -5.33 3.04 -15.67
C PRO A 661 -4.42 2.37 -16.71
N GLY A 662 -3.43 3.08 -17.24
CA GLY A 662 -2.45 2.54 -18.18
C GLY A 662 -1.40 1.65 -17.52
N SER A 663 -1.09 1.87 -16.24
CA SER A 663 -0.02 1.15 -15.54
C SER A 663 -0.46 -0.13 -14.85
N ALA A 664 -1.76 -0.40 -14.76
CA ALA A 664 -2.32 -1.58 -14.10
C ALA A 664 -3.22 -2.36 -15.07
N GLY A 665 -2.92 -3.64 -15.29
CA GLY A 665 -3.63 -4.51 -16.21
C GLY A 665 -4.74 -5.30 -15.51
N LEU A 666 -5.84 -5.53 -16.22
CA LEU A 666 -6.98 -6.31 -15.72
C LEU A 666 -6.71 -7.82 -15.66
N ALA A 667 -6.27 -8.45 -16.77
CA ALA A 667 -6.14 -9.90 -16.90
C ALA A 667 -4.69 -10.32 -17.20
N LEU A 668 -3.81 -10.14 -16.21
CA LEU A 668 -2.41 -10.55 -16.28
C LEU A 668 -2.23 -11.95 -15.65
N SER A 669 -1.62 -12.88 -16.39
CA SER A 669 -1.52 -14.31 -15.98
C SER A 669 -0.45 -14.60 -14.92
N ALA A 670 0.48 -13.68 -14.67
CA ALA A 670 1.45 -13.75 -13.57
C ALA A 670 2.09 -12.37 -13.31
N GLY A 671 2.13 -11.94 -12.04
CA GLY A 671 2.86 -10.74 -11.60
C GLY A 671 2.13 -9.39 -11.72
N GLY A 672 0.84 -9.38 -12.06
CA GLY A 672 -0.02 -8.19 -12.06
C GLY A 672 -1.19 -8.35 -11.11
N ASN A 673 -0.95 -8.12 -9.82
CA ASN A 673 -1.99 -8.20 -8.78
C ASN A 673 -1.69 -7.22 -7.62
N GLY A 674 -1.11 -6.07 -7.96
CA GLY A 674 -0.97 -4.99 -7.01
C GLY A 674 -2.34 -4.42 -6.65
N LEU A 675 -2.36 -3.48 -5.71
CA LEU A 675 -3.60 -2.86 -5.24
C LEU A 675 -4.39 -2.20 -6.39
N ALA A 676 -3.69 -1.65 -7.39
CA ALA A 676 -4.33 -1.04 -8.56
C ALA A 676 -4.96 -2.09 -9.52
N GLU A 677 -4.30 -3.22 -9.77
CA GLU A 677 -4.88 -4.32 -10.58
C GLU A 677 -6.11 -4.95 -9.90
N ARG A 678 -6.09 -5.04 -8.57
CA ARG A 678 -7.26 -5.45 -7.78
C ARG A 678 -8.42 -4.48 -7.92
N GLY A 679 -8.12 -3.17 -7.86
CA GLY A 679 -9.11 -2.11 -8.15
C GLY A 679 -9.67 -2.20 -9.58
N ALA A 680 -8.82 -2.49 -10.57
CA ALA A 680 -9.26 -2.72 -11.95
C ALA A 680 -10.26 -3.88 -12.03
N SER A 681 -9.94 -5.01 -11.37
CA SER A 681 -10.76 -6.22 -11.37
C SER A 681 -12.10 -6.00 -10.68
N PHE A 682 -12.10 -5.34 -9.53
CA PHE A 682 -13.32 -4.97 -8.80
C PHE A 682 -14.24 -4.07 -9.62
N VAL A 683 -13.72 -2.95 -10.17
CA VAL A 683 -14.54 -2.01 -10.95
C VAL A 683 -15.04 -2.64 -12.24
N PHE A 684 -14.26 -3.52 -12.88
CA PHE A 684 -14.71 -4.28 -14.04
C PHE A 684 -15.87 -5.22 -13.70
N LEU A 685 -15.76 -5.98 -12.60
CA LEU A 685 -16.82 -6.90 -12.18
C LEU A 685 -18.08 -6.16 -11.71
N ARG A 686 -17.95 -5.00 -11.06
CA ARG A 686 -19.11 -4.17 -10.73
C ARG A 686 -19.81 -3.62 -11.95
N HIS A 687 -19.06 -3.09 -12.92
CA HIS A 687 -19.63 -2.73 -14.21
C HIS A 687 -20.34 -3.93 -14.86
N LEU A 688 -19.71 -5.12 -14.85
CA LEU A 688 -20.30 -6.33 -15.41
C LEU A 688 -21.63 -6.69 -14.74
N GLY A 689 -21.67 -6.73 -13.40
CA GLY A 689 -22.88 -7.00 -12.63
C GLY A 689 -24.00 -5.99 -12.88
N ASP A 690 -23.66 -4.71 -13.02
CA ASP A 690 -24.62 -3.67 -13.38
C ASP A 690 -25.17 -3.82 -14.81
N GLN A 691 -24.37 -4.38 -15.73
CA GLN A 691 -24.78 -4.57 -17.13
C GLN A 691 -25.63 -5.80 -17.37
N VAL A 692 -25.34 -6.92 -16.70
CA VAL A 692 -26.00 -8.21 -16.96
C VAL A 692 -26.75 -8.81 -15.77
N GLY A 693 -26.64 -8.20 -14.59
CA GLY A 693 -27.20 -8.68 -13.33
C GLY A 693 -26.15 -9.39 -12.46
N GLU A 694 -26.30 -9.31 -11.14
CA GLU A 694 -25.35 -9.88 -10.16
C GLU A 694 -25.30 -11.42 -10.17
N ASP A 695 -26.29 -12.10 -10.77
CA ASP A 695 -26.25 -13.56 -10.97
C ASP A 695 -25.01 -14.00 -11.78
N VAL A 696 -24.43 -13.10 -12.58
CA VAL A 696 -23.19 -13.35 -13.33
C VAL A 696 -22.03 -13.75 -12.41
N PHE A 697 -21.99 -13.27 -11.16
CA PHE A 697 -20.94 -13.64 -10.22
C PHE A 697 -20.98 -15.12 -9.87
N ARG A 698 -22.20 -15.68 -9.74
CA ARG A 698 -22.39 -17.12 -9.58
C ARG A 698 -21.99 -17.88 -10.84
N GLU A 699 -22.37 -17.39 -12.01
CA GLU A 699 -22.06 -18.05 -13.28
C GLU A 699 -20.55 -18.13 -13.54
N LEU A 700 -19.80 -17.08 -13.17
CA LEU A 700 -18.34 -17.04 -13.23
C LEU A 700 -17.68 -18.04 -12.26
N VAL A 701 -18.32 -18.38 -11.15
CA VAL A 701 -17.80 -19.38 -10.20
C VAL A 701 -18.22 -20.80 -10.58
N GLN A 702 -19.46 -20.98 -11.04
CA GLN A 702 -20.09 -22.29 -11.25
C GLN A 702 -19.84 -22.87 -12.65
N THR A 703 -18.59 -22.84 -13.10
CA THR A 703 -18.18 -23.15 -14.48
C THR A 703 -16.85 -23.91 -14.55
N ASN A 704 -16.48 -24.38 -15.75
CA ASN A 704 -15.17 -24.97 -16.05
C ASN A 704 -14.26 -24.03 -16.85
N ALA A 705 -14.80 -22.88 -17.27
CA ALA A 705 -14.05 -21.85 -17.98
C ALA A 705 -13.30 -20.98 -16.96
N THR A 706 -12.14 -20.43 -17.36
CA THR A 706 -11.38 -19.49 -16.53
C THR A 706 -11.04 -18.22 -17.32
N GLY A 707 -10.66 -17.17 -16.60
CA GLY A 707 -10.14 -15.92 -17.13
C GLY A 707 -11.13 -15.20 -18.06
N THR A 708 -10.59 -14.58 -19.11
CA THR A 708 -11.43 -13.81 -20.05
C THR A 708 -12.42 -14.70 -20.81
N GLY A 709 -12.07 -15.96 -21.09
CA GLY A 709 -12.99 -16.91 -21.71
C GLY A 709 -14.18 -17.26 -20.83
N ASN A 710 -14.01 -17.23 -19.50
CA ASN A 710 -15.12 -17.38 -18.56
C ASN A 710 -16.09 -16.20 -18.62
N VAL A 711 -15.56 -14.98 -18.64
CA VAL A 711 -16.36 -13.76 -18.79
C VAL A 711 -17.14 -13.76 -20.10
N GLU A 712 -16.52 -14.18 -21.21
CA GLU A 712 -17.20 -14.31 -22.51
C GLU A 712 -18.33 -15.35 -22.47
N LEU A 713 -18.11 -16.47 -21.77
CA LEU A 713 -19.10 -17.52 -21.63
C LEU A 713 -20.31 -17.08 -20.80
N ALA A 714 -20.08 -16.45 -19.64
CA ALA A 714 -21.15 -16.00 -18.74
C ALA A 714 -22.00 -14.89 -19.38
N THR A 715 -21.35 -13.97 -20.10
CA THR A 715 -22.05 -12.79 -20.67
C THR A 715 -22.57 -13.00 -22.10
N GLY A 716 -22.05 -14.00 -22.82
CA GLY A 716 -22.27 -14.17 -24.25
C GLY A 716 -21.68 -13.04 -25.12
N ARG A 717 -20.81 -12.19 -24.57
CA ARG A 717 -20.18 -11.05 -25.26
C ARG A 717 -18.68 -11.23 -25.33
N ALA A 718 -18.07 -10.81 -26.44
CA ALA A 718 -16.62 -10.84 -26.58
C ALA A 718 -15.95 -9.91 -25.57
N PHE A 719 -14.84 -10.34 -24.97
CA PHE A 719 -14.12 -9.61 -23.94
C PHE A 719 -13.66 -8.24 -24.44
N ARG A 720 -13.23 -8.14 -25.70
CA ARG A 720 -12.87 -6.86 -26.33
C ARG A 720 -14.00 -5.83 -26.38
N ASP A 721 -15.25 -6.26 -26.43
CA ASP A 721 -16.40 -5.36 -26.50
C ASP A 721 -16.80 -4.92 -25.10
N LEU A 722 -16.77 -5.85 -24.14
CA LEU A 722 -16.95 -5.55 -22.71
C LEU A 722 -15.87 -4.59 -22.21
N PHE A 723 -14.61 -4.84 -22.57
CA PHE A 723 -13.47 -4.02 -22.17
C PHE A 723 -13.53 -2.61 -22.77
N ALA A 724 -14.04 -2.45 -24.00
CA ALA A 724 -14.28 -1.15 -24.61
C ALA A 724 -15.42 -0.39 -23.92
N ASP A 725 -16.54 -1.05 -23.66
CA ASP A 725 -17.68 -0.46 -22.93
C ASP A 725 -17.25 -0.04 -21.52
N TRP A 726 -16.50 -0.90 -20.82
CA TRP A 726 -15.98 -0.62 -19.48
C TRP A 726 -15.04 0.59 -19.45
N PHE A 727 -14.06 0.68 -20.36
CA PHE A 727 -13.20 1.87 -20.43
C PHE A 727 -13.97 3.15 -20.76
N ALA A 728 -15.02 3.04 -21.58
CA ALA A 728 -15.91 4.17 -21.78
C ALA A 728 -16.62 4.54 -20.47
N ALA A 729 -17.12 3.55 -19.72
CA ALA A 729 -17.74 3.75 -18.41
C ALA A 729 -16.78 4.42 -17.40
N LEU A 730 -15.50 4.03 -17.34
CA LEU A 730 -14.51 4.67 -16.44
C LEU A 730 -14.43 6.20 -16.62
N TYR A 731 -14.61 6.68 -17.85
CA TYR A 731 -14.65 8.11 -18.14
C TYR A 731 -16.04 8.72 -18.02
N LEU A 732 -17.09 7.97 -18.33
CA LEU A 732 -18.45 8.49 -18.50
C LEU A 732 -19.33 8.37 -17.25
N ASP A 733 -18.95 7.49 -16.32
CA ASP A 733 -19.62 7.33 -15.05
C ASP A 733 -19.57 8.66 -14.27
N ASP A 734 -20.66 8.93 -13.54
CA ASP A 734 -20.96 10.22 -12.89
C ASP A 734 -20.99 11.45 -13.83
N ALA A 735 -20.81 11.28 -15.15
CA ALA A 735 -20.82 12.37 -16.13
C ALA A 735 -22.16 12.53 -16.86
N GLY A 736 -23.19 11.76 -16.48
CA GLY A 736 -24.54 11.85 -17.02
C GLY A 736 -24.73 11.16 -18.38
N ALA A 737 -23.99 10.08 -18.65
CA ALA A 737 -24.20 9.26 -19.85
C ALA A 737 -25.65 8.77 -19.94
N ALA A 738 -26.27 8.85 -21.12
CA ALA A 738 -27.66 8.39 -21.31
C ALA A 738 -27.77 6.88 -21.58
N ASP A 739 -26.70 6.26 -22.08
CA ASP A 739 -26.64 4.82 -22.37
C ASP A 739 -26.16 4.09 -21.10
N ALA A 740 -26.98 3.15 -20.62
CA ALA A 740 -26.71 2.38 -19.42
C ALA A 740 -25.38 1.58 -19.49
N ARG A 741 -24.89 1.29 -20.70
CA ARG A 741 -23.59 0.61 -20.91
C ARG A 741 -22.39 1.35 -20.34
N PHE A 742 -22.51 2.65 -20.12
CA PHE A 742 -21.42 3.51 -19.67
C PHE A 742 -21.65 4.08 -18.27
N GLN A 743 -22.54 3.45 -17.50
CA GLN A 743 -22.83 3.78 -16.11
C GLN A 743 -22.42 2.59 -15.22
N ILE A 744 -22.05 2.89 -13.98
CA ILE A 744 -21.78 1.90 -12.92
C ILE A 744 -22.61 2.31 -11.69
N PRO A 745 -23.95 2.16 -11.72
CA PRO A 745 -24.83 2.63 -10.65
C PRO A 745 -24.54 2.03 -9.27
N SER A 746 -23.82 0.90 -9.18
CA SER A 746 -23.37 0.35 -7.89
C SER A 746 -22.24 1.14 -7.25
N LEU A 747 -21.56 2.03 -8.00
CA LEU A 747 -20.41 2.83 -7.55
C LEU A 747 -20.64 4.31 -7.87
N THR A 748 -19.77 5.17 -7.35
CA THR A 748 -19.68 6.59 -7.75
C THR A 748 -18.21 6.95 -7.99
N LEU A 749 -17.66 6.56 -9.15
CA LEU A 749 -16.21 6.53 -9.37
C LEU A 749 -15.51 7.86 -9.11
N ARG A 750 -16.12 8.98 -9.55
CA ARG A 750 -15.48 10.31 -9.41
C ARG A 750 -15.51 10.77 -7.97
N ARG A 751 -16.63 10.55 -7.30
CA ARG A 751 -16.80 10.90 -5.90
C ARG A 751 -15.86 10.09 -5.01
N THR A 752 -15.86 8.77 -5.17
CA THR A 752 -14.96 7.87 -4.44
C THR A 752 -13.49 8.27 -4.65
N TYR A 753 -13.10 8.60 -5.89
CA TYR A 753 -11.74 9.04 -6.18
C TYR A 753 -11.33 10.29 -5.38
N GLU A 754 -12.15 11.34 -5.38
CA GLU A 754 -11.84 12.58 -4.67
C GLU A 754 -11.93 12.42 -3.14
N GLU A 755 -12.88 11.62 -2.65
CA GLU A 755 -12.96 11.29 -1.22
C GLU A 755 -11.70 10.56 -0.75
N VAL A 756 -11.27 9.50 -1.44
CA VAL A 756 -10.03 8.79 -1.10
C VAL A 756 -8.81 9.69 -1.23
N ARG A 757 -8.70 10.46 -2.32
CA ARG A 757 -7.59 11.39 -2.57
C ARG A 757 -7.47 12.47 -1.49
N SER A 758 -8.60 12.99 -1.01
CA SER A 758 -8.63 14.01 0.04
C SER A 758 -8.34 13.46 1.44
N LEU A 759 -8.83 12.25 1.75
CA LEU A 759 -8.63 11.61 3.05
C LEU A 759 -7.25 10.96 3.19
N ASN A 760 -6.61 10.58 2.08
CA ASN A 760 -5.36 9.83 2.05
C ASN A 760 -4.26 10.51 1.21
N PRO A 761 -3.82 11.74 1.56
CA PRO A 761 -2.82 12.48 0.77
C PRO A 761 -1.47 11.76 0.64
N SER A 762 -1.15 10.86 1.57
CA SER A 762 0.06 10.02 1.55
C SER A 762 0.10 9.05 0.37
N LEU A 763 -1.03 8.73 -0.26
CA LEU A 763 -1.09 7.88 -1.45
C LEU A 763 -0.55 8.58 -2.70
N GLY A 764 -0.45 9.91 -2.70
CA GLY A 764 0.09 10.68 -3.83
C GLY A 764 -0.72 10.53 -5.11
N LEU A 765 -2.04 10.35 -5.01
CA LEU A 765 -2.93 10.16 -6.16
C LEU A 765 -2.90 11.40 -7.08
N GLY A 766 -2.67 11.15 -8.36
CA GLY A 766 -2.66 12.16 -9.42
C GLY A 766 -4.05 12.72 -9.75
N PRO A 767 -4.24 13.28 -10.95
CA PRO A 767 -5.57 13.62 -11.45
C PRO A 767 -6.32 12.37 -11.93
N PHE A 768 -7.65 12.38 -11.79
CA PHE A 768 -8.54 11.31 -12.26
C PHE A 768 -8.25 10.92 -13.72
N LEU A 769 -7.98 9.63 -13.96
CA LEU A 769 -7.61 8.99 -15.23
C LEU A 769 -6.32 9.47 -15.91
N ALA A 770 -5.56 10.38 -15.29
CA ALA A 770 -4.32 10.94 -15.84
C ALA A 770 -4.44 11.35 -17.33
N LEU A 771 -5.53 12.04 -17.68
CA LEU A 771 -5.83 12.48 -19.04
C LEU A 771 -4.67 13.29 -19.65
N GLN A 772 -4.22 12.89 -20.84
CA GLN A 772 -3.28 13.68 -21.63
C GLN A 772 -4.00 14.46 -22.72
N SER A 773 -3.76 15.76 -22.81
CA SER A 773 -4.41 16.60 -23.84
C SER A 773 -3.59 16.66 -25.14
N LEU A 774 -4.29 16.54 -26.29
CA LEU A 774 -3.77 16.83 -27.63
C LEU A 774 -4.63 17.93 -28.27
N ARG A 775 -4.00 19.05 -28.63
CA ARG A 775 -4.62 20.10 -29.45
C ARG A 775 -4.27 19.89 -30.92
N VAL A 776 -5.28 19.97 -31.78
CA VAL A 776 -5.14 19.71 -33.22
C VAL A 776 -5.19 21.02 -34.02
N PRO A 777 -4.25 21.27 -34.97
CA PRO A 777 -3.11 20.41 -35.33
C PRO A 777 -1.96 20.48 -34.32
N GLY A 778 -1.41 19.32 -33.94
CA GLY A 778 -0.35 19.19 -32.94
C GLY A 778 0.09 17.73 -32.77
N ALA A 779 1.14 17.49 -31.98
CA ALA A 779 1.74 16.16 -31.84
C ALA A 779 2.24 15.85 -30.42
N ASN A 780 2.39 14.55 -30.15
CA ASN A 780 3.31 13.92 -29.19
C ASN A 780 2.90 13.71 -27.71
N PRO A 781 1.64 13.45 -27.33
CA PRO A 781 1.42 12.68 -26.13
C PRO A 781 1.81 11.22 -26.44
N SER A 782 2.76 10.69 -25.67
CA SER A 782 3.11 9.28 -25.69
C SER A 782 2.84 8.72 -24.31
N ASN A 783 2.24 7.55 -24.24
CA ASN A 783 2.01 6.87 -22.98
C ASN A 783 2.45 5.42 -23.06
N THR A 784 2.64 4.80 -21.91
CA THR A 784 2.99 3.38 -21.80
C THR A 784 1.82 2.68 -21.14
N THR A 785 1.36 1.60 -21.76
CA THR A 785 0.36 0.69 -21.19
C THR A 785 1.00 -0.64 -20.83
N VAL A 786 0.31 -1.44 -20.01
CA VAL A 786 0.59 -2.86 -19.81
C VAL A 786 -0.47 -3.69 -20.54
N GLY A 787 -0.35 -5.02 -20.50
CA GLY A 787 -1.40 -5.90 -21.04
C GLY A 787 -2.74 -5.65 -20.36
N THR A 788 -3.85 -5.68 -21.11
CA THR A 788 -5.21 -5.47 -20.59
C THR A 788 -5.38 -4.18 -19.78
N SER A 789 -4.78 -3.08 -20.25
CA SER A 789 -4.88 -1.76 -19.65
C SER A 789 -5.11 -0.69 -20.72
N GLY A 790 -5.18 0.59 -20.36
CA GLY A 790 -5.37 1.65 -21.35
C GLY A 790 -5.11 3.06 -20.84
N ALA A 791 -4.89 3.98 -21.78
CA ALA A 791 -4.61 5.39 -21.51
C ALA A 791 -5.65 6.29 -22.16
N PHE A 792 -6.01 7.38 -21.46
CA PHE A 792 -6.99 8.35 -21.91
C PHE A 792 -6.33 9.60 -22.49
N TYR A 793 -6.82 10.05 -23.64
CA TYR A 793 -6.38 11.26 -24.31
C TYR A 793 -7.55 12.18 -24.61
N GLU A 794 -7.48 13.43 -24.17
CA GLU A 794 -8.44 14.46 -24.52
C GLU A 794 -8.00 15.17 -25.80
N ILE A 795 -8.85 15.15 -26.83
CA ILE A 795 -8.58 15.71 -28.14
C ILE A 795 -9.48 16.92 -28.37
N GLY A 796 -8.86 18.08 -28.58
CA GLY A 796 -9.52 19.32 -28.98
C GLY A 796 -8.91 19.92 -30.24
N THR A 797 -9.54 20.95 -30.81
CA THR A 797 -9.03 21.68 -31.97
C THR A 797 -8.73 23.14 -31.61
N ASP A 798 -7.64 23.70 -32.16
CA ASP A 798 -7.33 25.14 -32.10
C ASP A 798 -7.86 25.90 -33.32
N ARG A 799 -8.33 25.17 -34.35
CA ARG A 799 -8.67 25.75 -35.66
C ARG A 799 -9.98 25.21 -36.20
N GLY A 800 -11.04 26.03 -36.06
CA GLY A 800 -12.23 26.07 -36.91
C GLY A 800 -12.92 24.73 -37.19
N THR A 801 -13.88 24.76 -38.11
CA THR A 801 -14.74 23.62 -38.41
C THR A 801 -14.12 22.73 -39.48
N ALA A 802 -13.68 21.51 -39.15
CA ALA A 802 -13.13 20.55 -40.09
C ALA A 802 -13.01 19.12 -39.51
N GLU A 803 -13.04 18.12 -40.39
CA GLU A 803 -12.56 16.77 -40.05
C GLU A 803 -11.05 16.81 -39.83
N ARG A 804 -10.59 16.14 -38.77
CA ARG A 804 -9.17 15.96 -38.45
C ARG A 804 -8.85 14.49 -38.31
N LYS A 805 -7.63 14.11 -38.68
CA LYS A 805 -7.13 12.75 -38.50
C LYS A 805 -6.32 12.68 -37.21
N VAL A 806 -6.54 11.66 -36.41
CA VAL A 806 -5.65 11.29 -35.31
C VAL A 806 -5.08 9.91 -35.63
N ARG A 807 -3.77 9.84 -35.80
CA ARG A 807 -3.04 8.60 -36.03
C ARG A 807 -2.46 8.13 -34.71
N ILE A 808 -2.64 6.85 -34.42
CA ILE A 808 -2.21 6.18 -33.19
C ILE A 808 -1.28 5.06 -33.61
N SER A 809 -0.02 5.12 -33.16
CA SER A 809 0.95 4.04 -33.38
C SER A 809 1.01 3.16 -32.14
N SER A 810 1.02 1.84 -32.35
CA SER A 810 1.09 0.84 -31.29
C SER A 810 1.91 -0.40 -31.71
N PRO A 811 2.60 -1.07 -30.78
CA PRO A 811 3.21 -2.37 -31.06
C PRO A 811 2.14 -3.40 -31.47
N PHE A 812 2.42 -4.25 -32.47
CA PHE A 812 1.46 -5.28 -32.92
C PHE A 812 1.08 -6.24 -31.78
N SER A 813 2.05 -6.60 -30.93
CA SER A 813 1.88 -7.48 -29.77
C SER A 813 0.91 -6.93 -28.71
N SER A 814 0.69 -5.61 -28.66
CA SER A 814 -0.29 -5.01 -27.73
C SER A 814 -1.75 -5.33 -28.08
N GLN A 815 -2.02 -5.83 -29.29
CA GLN A 815 -3.38 -6.05 -29.79
C GLN A 815 -4.29 -4.82 -29.59
N SER A 816 -3.77 -3.63 -29.96
CA SER A 816 -4.41 -2.37 -29.58
C SER A 816 -5.85 -2.21 -30.05
N GLN A 817 -6.66 -1.61 -29.20
CA GLN A 817 -8.02 -1.16 -29.47
C GLN A 817 -8.13 0.33 -29.14
N VAL A 818 -9.04 1.04 -29.82
CA VAL A 818 -9.30 2.46 -29.58
C VAL A 818 -10.80 2.68 -29.41
N THR A 819 -11.17 3.19 -28.24
CA THR A 819 -12.54 3.59 -27.94
C THR A 819 -12.65 5.10 -28.08
N VAL A 820 -13.60 5.57 -28.90
CA VAL A 820 -13.82 6.99 -29.18
C VAL A 820 -15.07 7.47 -28.46
N ILE A 821 -14.88 8.43 -27.57
CA ILE A 821 -15.94 9.08 -26.80
C ILE A 821 -16.05 10.52 -27.31
N ARG A 822 -17.20 10.89 -27.86
CA ARG A 822 -17.47 12.30 -28.13
C ARG A 822 -17.98 12.95 -26.85
N ALA A 823 -17.09 13.67 -26.18
CA ALA A 823 -17.40 14.39 -24.96
C ALA A 823 -18.23 15.65 -25.27
N ARG A 824 -17.90 16.46 -26.28
CA ARG A 824 -18.71 17.65 -26.66
C ARG A 824 -19.02 17.74 -28.14
#